data_AF-A0A1F5H2H2-F1
#
_entry.id   AF-A0A1F5H2H2-F1
#
_cell.length_a   1.000
_cell.length_b   1.000
_cell.length_c   1.000
_cell.angle_alpha   90.00
_cell.angle_beta   90.00
_cell.angle_gamma   90.00
#
_symmetry.space_group_name_H-M   'P 1'
#
loop_
_entity.id
_entity.type
_entity.pdbx_description
1 polymer ?
#
loop_
_entity_poly.entity_id
_entity_poly.type
_entity_poly.pdbx_seq_one_letter_code
_entity_poly.pdbx_strand_id
1 'polypeptide(L)'
;MGPLNIFTKILKKDSPGQNYLSLVVTPDRVVACIWVLNFDQVEFLGFGQKSITDINSLRHQATIAIDTAAQNAKSDVTKIVFGLSNFYLEDNQPSREVSKIIKNLASDLELSPQAFIPLAAAINHLLKIEESATPHAVLIGVFNDFCEVHIIKNNKVIATYTSKEKITIDKIENLISRLKDEVENLPSRFIVYGIKDPGFTDKIIKADWKDLFIHEPKIMILDANQLAKSVAYAQAADILGHDPTLLEITKGHYPSPVKSKIEKINEFGFVEGEDILLTKQQEELERHETSDSAVKSLQPDLPKHVLAKQEKDKPDKEDYAVEVNQTPDTAPAQNYKETLGDIATGAWLSRVLAIFKKRPSVKKIAVAVAGLVIIGFLGSFIASQTLTSAQVIIKVNAKTLEKNFKADVVLRQTESSQIIGQEITTKMSGSQKAIATGTKKLGEKAGGEVTIFNITSTPKSFPKDTTIITKSGLKFVLDEEVEATSAGKPGQPSQTKTRVTASEAGPQYNIDTEQDFSFAQFDEYAYWAHNDTPFSGGSEKQVTVVARQDLDKLEKSLIDSLTEKAKADLKEKISGQKFHNETTIIKILEKEFDKKQDEEASLINLNMEIEARVVVYKESDLKNHLAQDAQSDIPANLEARADDIEIVDITVKRLNDTIELSGRYQANLIPKFNEDELAAKIAGKNLKETRTIIKTTPEISDVQVRFSPSLPLAGSIPRNKSKITFKIEASQE
;
A
#
# COMPACT_ATOMS: atom_id res chain seq x y z
N MET A 1 34.91 -29.61 9.92
CA MET A 1 35.31 -28.23 9.56
C MET A 1 35.56 -28.18 8.06
N GLY A 2 34.88 -27.28 7.36
CA GLY A 2 35.22 -26.81 6.02
C GLY A 2 35.21 -25.28 6.04
N PRO A 3 35.83 -24.57 5.08
CA PRO A 3 35.98 -23.12 5.15
C PRO A 3 34.63 -22.40 5.03
N LEU A 4 34.42 -21.38 5.86
CA LEU A 4 33.34 -20.42 5.65
C LEU A 4 33.69 -19.53 4.46
N ASN A 5 32.92 -19.63 3.37
CA ASN A 5 32.85 -18.53 2.41
C ASN A 5 32.08 -17.38 3.05
N ILE A 6 32.82 -16.34 3.43
CA ILE A 6 32.28 -15.01 3.70
C ILE A 6 32.23 -14.27 2.36
N PHE A 7 31.31 -13.29 2.22
CA PHE A 7 30.77 -12.72 0.97
C PHE A 7 29.64 -13.58 0.35
N THR A 8 28.45 -13.06 0.05
CA THR A 8 27.93 -11.67 0.15
C THR A 8 26.57 -11.64 0.87
N LYS A 9 26.36 -10.67 1.77
CA LYS A 9 25.01 -10.32 2.28
C LYS A 9 24.70 -8.87 1.92
N ILE A 10 24.39 -8.64 0.64
CA ILE A 10 23.87 -7.35 0.17
C ILE A 10 22.39 -7.32 0.54
N LEU A 11 22.04 -6.62 1.63
CA LEU A 11 20.66 -6.18 1.81
C LEU A 11 20.35 -5.17 0.69
N LYS A 12 19.37 -5.48 -0.16
CA LYS A 12 18.58 -4.40 -0.75
C LYS A 12 17.86 -3.72 0.41
N LYS A 13 18.27 -2.50 0.76
CA LYS A 13 17.45 -1.65 1.63
C LYS A 13 16.25 -1.22 0.78
N ASP A 14 15.07 -1.74 1.10
CA ASP A 14 13.83 -1.33 0.43
C ASP A 14 13.62 0.19 0.58
N SER A 15 13.05 0.80 -0.45
CA SER A 15 12.76 2.23 -0.46
C SER A 15 11.57 2.55 0.45
N PRO A 16 11.63 3.65 1.23
CA PRO A 16 10.48 4.07 2.04
C PRO A 16 9.28 4.41 1.13
N GLY A 17 8.07 4.02 1.57
CA GLY A 17 6.84 4.19 0.80
C GLY A 17 6.43 3.00 -0.09
N GLN A 18 6.89 1.79 0.21
CA GLN A 18 6.31 0.57 -0.36
C GLN A 18 5.10 0.08 0.47
N ASN A 19 4.03 -0.32 -0.21
CA ASN A 19 2.88 -0.96 0.42
C ASN A 19 3.15 -2.45 0.66
N TYR A 20 2.67 -2.96 1.79
CA TYR A 20 2.70 -4.36 2.18
C TYR A 20 1.28 -4.87 2.45
N LEU A 21 1.02 -6.14 2.12
CA LEU A 21 -0.25 -6.82 2.36
C LEU A 21 -0.04 -7.92 3.39
N SER A 22 -0.76 -7.84 4.50
CA SER A 22 -0.90 -8.94 5.44
C SER A 22 -2.26 -9.61 5.22
N LEU A 23 -2.23 -10.88 4.80
CA LEU A 23 -3.44 -11.69 4.57
C LEU A 23 -3.56 -12.75 5.67
N VAL A 24 -4.50 -12.54 6.59
CA VAL A 24 -4.91 -13.55 7.58
C VAL A 24 -5.80 -14.58 6.91
N VAL A 25 -5.53 -15.86 7.18
CA VAL A 25 -6.31 -17.01 6.71
C VAL A 25 -6.73 -17.86 7.92
N THR A 26 -8.03 -17.96 8.15
CA THR A 26 -8.66 -18.81 9.17
C THR A 26 -9.68 -19.75 8.51
N PRO A 27 -10.15 -20.81 9.18
CA PRO A 27 -11.05 -21.80 8.58
C PRO A 27 -12.38 -21.22 8.06
N ASP A 28 -12.82 -20.09 8.62
CA ASP A 28 -14.11 -19.46 8.36
C ASP A 28 -14.02 -18.13 7.58
N ARG A 29 -12.83 -17.55 7.40
CA ARG A 29 -12.62 -16.27 6.69
C ARG A 29 -11.19 -15.99 6.26
N VAL A 30 -11.06 -15.02 5.38
CA VAL A 30 -9.83 -14.26 5.09
C VAL A 30 -10.00 -12.80 5.48
N VAL A 31 -8.92 -12.19 5.96
CA VAL A 31 -8.84 -10.75 6.25
C VAL A 31 -7.56 -10.20 5.62
N ALA A 32 -7.71 -9.25 4.71
CA ALA A 32 -6.62 -8.51 4.08
C ALA A 32 -6.43 -7.16 4.78
N CYS A 33 -5.18 -6.79 5.03
CA CYS A 33 -4.78 -5.49 5.54
C CYS A 33 -3.62 -4.95 4.69
N ILE A 34 -3.82 -3.79 4.07
CA ILE A 34 -2.75 -3.06 3.35
C ILE A 34 -2.23 -1.95 4.25
N TRP A 35 -0.90 -1.86 4.35
CA TRP A 35 -0.20 -0.94 5.24
C TRP A 35 1.13 -0.50 4.63
N VAL A 36 1.70 0.59 5.16
CA VAL A 36 2.98 1.16 4.75
C VAL A 36 3.87 1.39 5.97
N LEU A 37 5.18 1.25 5.78
CA LEU A 37 6.20 1.49 6.79
C LEU A 37 6.78 2.91 6.64
N ASN A 38 6.38 3.81 7.54
CA ASN A 38 6.78 5.21 7.55
C ASN A 38 7.79 5.44 8.68
N PHE A 39 9.08 5.41 8.32
CA PHE A 39 10.20 5.23 9.26
C PHE A 39 9.97 3.98 10.12
N ASP A 40 9.89 4.10 11.44
CA ASP A 40 9.66 2.98 12.36
C ASP A 40 8.17 2.81 12.73
N GLN A 41 7.25 3.54 12.09
CA GLN A 41 5.80 3.51 12.34
C GLN A 41 5.04 2.74 11.25
N VAL A 42 4.05 1.93 11.67
CA VAL A 42 3.16 1.17 10.77
C VAL A 42 1.85 1.94 10.57
N GLU A 43 1.59 2.36 9.34
CA GLU A 43 0.35 3.06 8.96
C GLU A 43 -0.59 2.13 8.18
N PHE A 44 -1.82 1.98 8.65
CA PHE A 44 -2.81 1.08 8.07
C PHE A 44 -3.70 1.81 7.06
N LEU A 45 -3.58 1.46 5.78
CA LEU A 45 -4.22 2.17 4.67
C LEU A 45 -5.61 1.59 4.35
N GLY A 46 -5.79 0.27 4.41
CA GLY A 46 -7.06 -0.36 4.03
C GLY A 46 -7.24 -1.77 4.56
N PHE A 47 -8.50 -2.14 4.80
CA PHE A 47 -8.91 -3.46 5.29
C PHE A 47 -9.98 -4.06 4.37
N GLY A 48 -10.02 -5.40 4.27
CA GLY A 48 -11.06 -6.14 3.56
C GLY A 48 -11.22 -7.55 4.14
N GLN A 49 -12.42 -8.11 4.11
CA GLN A 49 -12.66 -9.46 4.65
C GLN A 49 -13.78 -10.20 3.91
N LYS A 50 -13.65 -11.53 3.85
CA LYS A 50 -14.67 -12.45 3.30
C LYS A 50 -14.70 -13.76 4.08
N SER A 51 -15.89 -14.30 4.30
CA SER A 51 -16.03 -15.65 4.86
C SER A 51 -15.68 -16.74 3.85
N ILE A 52 -15.21 -17.86 4.38
CA ILE A 52 -14.82 -19.08 3.67
C ILE A 52 -15.72 -20.23 4.15
N THR A 53 -16.11 -21.09 3.22
CA THR A 53 -16.88 -22.32 3.46
C THR A 53 -16.03 -23.57 3.34
N ASP A 54 -15.03 -23.53 2.46
CA ASP A 54 -14.18 -24.65 2.09
C ASP A 54 -12.85 -24.15 1.51
N ILE A 55 -11.85 -25.02 1.48
CA ILE A 55 -10.47 -24.67 1.10
C ILE A 55 -10.30 -24.30 -0.39
N ASN A 56 -11.24 -24.66 -1.28
CA ASN A 56 -11.19 -24.26 -2.69
C ASN A 56 -11.70 -22.81 -2.86
N SER A 57 -12.72 -22.42 -2.09
CA SER A 57 -13.24 -21.05 -2.07
C SER A 57 -12.20 -20.01 -1.63
N LEU A 58 -11.19 -20.41 -0.85
CA LEU A 58 -10.12 -19.55 -0.30
C LEU A 58 -9.56 -18.59 -1.35
N ARG A 59 -9.21 -19.07 -2.55
CA ARG A 59 -8.57 -18.22 -3.58
C ARG A 59 -9.47 -17.05 -3.98
N HIS A 60 -10.72 -17.35 -4.33
CA HIS A 60 -11.69 -16.36 -4.78
C HIS A 60 -12.08 -15.37 -3.67
N GLN A 61 -12.29 -15.86 -2.45
CA GLN A 61 -12.60 -15.01 -1.30
C GLN A 61 -11.40 -14.14 -0.89
N ALA A 62 -10.17 -14.64 -1.04
CA ALA A 62 -8.94 -13.87 -0.80
C ALA A 62 -8.77 -12.76 -1.84
N THR A 63 -8.98 -13.02 -3.13
CA THR A 63 -8.99 -11.98 -4.18
C THR A 63 -9.95 -10.85 -3.80
N ILE A 64 -11.23 -11.16 -3.51
CA ILE A 64 -12.21 -10.11 -3.17
C ILE A 64 -11.84 -9.37 -1.87
N ALA A 65 -11.27 -10.05 -0.87
CA ALA A 65 -10.80 -9.40 0.35
C ALA A 65 -9.62 -8.44 0.07
N ILE A 66 -8.69 -8.83 -0.80
CA ILE A 66 -7.55 -8.01 -1.25
C ILE A 66 -8.04 -6.81 -2.08
N ASP A 67 -8.94 -7.02 -3.05
CA ASP A 67 -9.56 -5.95 -3.85
C ASP A 67 -10.26 -4.92 -2.94
N THR A 68 -10.98 -5.39 -1.93
CA THR A 68 -11.65 -4.53 -0.93
C THR A 68 -10.62 -3.71 -0.13
N ALA A 69 -9.51 -4.34 0.29
CA ALA A 69 -8.43 -3.63 1.00
C ALA A 69 -7.72 -2.60 0.10
N ALA A 70 -7.47 -2.93 -1.17
CA ALA A 70 -6.84 -2.05 -2.17
C ALA A 70 -7.72 -0.85 -2.53
N GLN A 71 -9.03 -1.05 -2.69
CA GLN A 71 -9.99 0.04 -2.89
C GLN A 71 -10.06 0.98 -1.67
N ASN A 72 -10.04 0.44 -0.46
CA ASN A 72 -10.02 1.23 0.78
C ASN A 72 -8.68 2.00 0.95
N ALA A 73 -7.55 1.36 0.64
CA ALA A 73 -6.22 1.96 0.67
C ALA A 73 -5.96 2.96 -0.49
N LYS A 74 -6.74 2.87 -1.57
CA LYS A 74 -6.50 3.55 -2.86
C LYS A 74 -5.09 3.28 -3.41
N SER A 75 -4.62 2.05 -3.26
CA SER A 75 -3.23 1.69 -3.53
C SER A 75 -3.08 0.22 -3.89
N ASP A 76 -2.28 -0.03 -4.93
CA ASP A 76 -1.84 -1.36 -5.35
C ASP A 76 -0.78 -1.91 -4.36
N VAL A 77 -0.55 -3.22 -4.36
CA VAL A 77 0.41 -3.89 -3.48
C VAL A 77 1.13 -5.04 -4.18
N THR A 78 2.42 -5.21 -3.88
CA THR A 78 3.30 -6.19 -4.57
C THR A 78 3.98 -7.18 -3.63
N LYS A 79 3.89 -7.00 -2.30
CA LYS A 79 4.49 -7.87 -1.28
C LYS A 79 3.43 -8.38 -0.32
N ILE A 80 3.34 -9.70 -0.14
CA ILE A 80 2.37 -10.36 0.74
C ILE A 80 3.04 -11.20 1.84
N VAL A 81 2.47 -11.17 3.05
CA VAL A 81 2.73 -12.13 4.14
C VAL A 81 1.43 -12.78 4.58
N PHE A 82 1.48 -14.09 4.83
CA PHE A 82 0.33 -14.90 5.23
C PHE A 82 0.28 -15.12 6.75
N GLY A 83 -0.75 -14.61 7.41
CA GLY A 83 -1.07 -14.93 8.80
C GLY A 83 -1.89 -16.21 8.88
N LEU A 84 -1.35 -17.31 9.40
CA LEU A 84 -1.98 -18.62 9.31
C LEU A 84 -2.47 -19.13 10.67
N SER A 85 -3.76 -19.49 10.75
CA SER A 85 -4.31 -20.30 11.85
C SER A 85 -3.70 -21.70 11.84
N ASN A 86 -3.55 -22.30 13.02
CA ASN A 86 -2.95 -23.61 13.23
C ASN A 86 -3.78 -24.77 12.64
N PHE A 87 -4.99 -24.50 12.14
CA PHE A 87 -5.76 -25.41 11.27
C PHE A 87 -4.99 -25.78 9.99
N TYR A 88 -4.21 -24.82 9.47
CA TYR A 88 -3.45 -24.90 8.22
C TYR A 88 -1.98 -25.31 8.43
N LEU A 89 -1.56 -25.54 9.69
CA LEU A 89 -0.18 -25.83 10.05
C LEU A 89 -0.01 -27.29 10.49
N GLU A 90 1.06 -27.91 10.00
CA GLU A 90 1.56 -29.24 10.36
C GLU A 90 3.02 -29.05 10.81
N ASP A 91 3.38 -29.48 12.03
CA ASP A 91 4.71 -29.25 12.64
C ASP A 91 5.19 -27.78 12.57
N ASN A 92 4.27 -26.83 12.81
CA ASN A 92 4.45 -25.37 12.69
C ASN A 92 4.81 -24.85 11.28
N GLN A 93 4.66 -25.67 10.24
CA GLN A 93 4.84 -25.30 8.83
C GLN A 93 3.49 -25.38 8.07
N PRO A 94 3.26 -24.64 6.98
CA PRO A 94 2.00 -24.69 6.24
C PRO A 94 1.90 -26.01 5.49
N SER A 95 0.77 -26.72 5.61
CA SER A 95 0.59 -28.04 4.99
C SER A 95 0.88 -28.00 3.47
N ARG A 96 1.22 -29.15 2.88
CA ARG A 96 1.59 -29.20 1.44
C ARG A 96 0.47 -28.66 0.52
N GLU A 97 -0.78 -28.83 0.92
CA GLU A 97 -1.95 -28.28 0.23
C GLU A 97 -2.03 -26.76 0.36
N VAL A 98 -1.98 -26.23 1.58
CA VAL A 98 -2.01 -24.78 1.86
C VAL A 98 -0.84 -24.08 1.17
N SER A 99 0.36 -24.64 1.29
CA SER A 99 1.58 -24.18 0.62
C SER A 99 1.42 -24.07 -0.90
N LYS A 100 0.63 -24.95 -1.53
CA LYS A 100 0.31 -24.85 -2.96
C LYS A 100 -0.72 -23.76 -3.22
N ILE A 101 -1.78 -23.67 -2.41
CA ILE A 101 -2.86 -22.69 -2.61
C ILE A 101 -2.36 -21.26 -2.41
N ILE A 102 -1.56 -20.96 -1.37
CA ILE A 102 -1.03 -19.61 -1.13
C ILE A 102 0.01 -19.19 -2.18
N LYS A 103 0.79 -20.13 -2.72
CA LYS A 103 1.72 -19.88 -3.84
C LYS A 103 0.97 -19.61 -5.14
N ASN A 104 -0.07 -20.39 -5.43
CA ASN A 104 -0.95 -20.14 -6.58
C ASN A 104 -1.67 -18.79 -6.43
N LEU A 105 -2.26 -18.49 -5.27
CA LEU A 105 -2.90 -17.19 -4.99
C LEU A 105 -1.94 -16.01 -5.17
N ALA A 106 -0.69 -16.13 -4.70
CA ALA A 106 0.32 -15.10 -4.91
C ALA A 106 0.68 -14.95 -6.40
N SER A 107 0.88 -16.05 -7.12
CA SER A 107 1.19 -16.05 -8.55
C SER A 107 0.05 -15.55 -9.43
N ASP A 108 -1.19 -15.91 -9.13
CA ASP A 108 -2.42 -15.51 -9.86
C ASP A 108 -2.73 -14.01 -9.67
N LEU A 109 -2.13 -13.35 -8.67
CA LEU A 109 -2.29 -11.93 -8.34
C LEU A 109 -0.98 -11.11 -8.49
N GLU A 110 0.05 -11.68 -9.10
CA GLU A 110 1.39 -11.08 -9.28
C GLU A 110 2.08 -10.60 -7.96
N LEU A 111 1.67 -11.15 -6.82
CA LEU A 111 2.20 -10.81 -5.50
C LEU A 111 3.48 -11.60 -5.19
N SER A 112 4.47 -10.93 -4.61
CA SER A 112 5.69 -11.54 -4.08
C SER A 112 5.48 -12.03 -2.63
N PRO A 113 5.44 -13.35 -2.35
CA PRO A 113 5.27 -13.85 -1.00
C PRO A 113 6.59 -13.73 -0.22
N GLN A 114 6.60 -12.93 0.84
CA GLN A 114 7.81 -12.72 1.67
C GLN A 114 7.94 -13.84 2.71
N ALA A 115 6.86 -14.12 3.46
CA ALA A 115 6.84 -15.08 4.57
C ALA A 115 5.42 -15.57 4.89
N PHE A 116 5.32 -16.54 5.81
CA PHE A 116 4.12 -16.78 6.62
C PHE A 116 4.46 -16.59 8.10
N ILE A 117 3.44 -16.30 8.93
CA ILE A 117 3.54 -16.12 10.38
C ILE A 117 2.35 -16.84 11.05
N PRO A 118 2.57 -17.73 12.04
CA PRO A 118 1.48 -18.32 12.82
C PRO A 118 0.73 -17.25 13.64
N LEU A 119 -0.61 -17.29 13.67
CA LEU A 119 -1.41 -16.23 14.32
C LEU A 119 -1.07 -16.03 15.81
N ALA A 120 -0.79 -17.10 16.56
CA ALA A 120 -0.37 -16.99 17.96
C ALA A 120 0.95 -16.22 18.15
N ALA A 121 1.90 -16.34 17.21
CA ALA A 121 3.15 -15.59 17.22
C ALA A 121 2.94 -14.12 16.83
N ALA A 122 2.07 -13.86 15.84
CA ALA A 122 1.68 -12.50 15.46
C ALA A 122 0.97 -11.76 16.61
N ILE A 123 0.02 -12.42 17.29
CA ILE A 123 -0.68 -11.87 18.46
C ILE A 123 0.30 -11.65 19.63
N ASN A 124 1.22 -12.58 19.92
CA ASN A 124 2.29 -12.38 20.90
C ASN A 124 3.08 -11.08 20.61
N HIS A 125 3.46 -10.88 19.35
CA HIS A 125 4.22 -9.72 18.91
C HIS A 125 3.43 -8.40 19.06
N LEU A 126 2.14 -8.38 18.72
CA LEU A 126 1.27 -7.23 18.96
C LEU A 126 1.23 -6.85 20.45
N LEU A 127 1.03 -7.82 21.34
CA LEU A 127 0.93 -7.59 22.79
C LEU A 127 2.25 -7.06 23.38
N LYS A 128 3.39 -7.60 22.92
CA LYS A 128 4.74 -7.10 23.26
C LYS A 128 4.88 -5.61 22.96
N ILE A 129 4.41 -5.17 21.79
CA ILE A 129 4.44 -3.75 21.36
C ILE A 129 3.44 -2.91 22.18
N GLU A 130 2.17 -3.34 22.27
CA GLU A 130 1.09 -2.60 22.97
C GLU A 130 1.38 -2.38 24.47
N GLU A 131 2.23 -3.21 25.08
CA GLU A 131 2.49 -3.19 26.52
C GLU A 131 3.93 -2.80 26.89
N SER A 132 4.83 -2.70 25.91
CA SER A 132 6.28 -2.47 26.12
C SER A 132 6.91 -3.48 27.12
N ALA A 133 6.35 -4.68 27.18
CA ALA A 133 6.61 -5.67 28.21
C ALA A 133 6.41 -7.09 27.65
N THR A 134 7.03 -8.07 28.30
CA THR A 134 6.84 -9.50 27.95
C THR A 134 5.39 -9.92 28.18
N PRO A 135 4.64 -10.33 27.15
CA PRO A 135 3.27 -10.76 27.32
C PRO A 135 3.19 -12.12 28.02
N HIS A 136 2.13 -12.31 28.80
CA HIS A 136 1.76 -13.56 29.44
C HIS A 136 0.24 -13.73 29.36
N ALA A 137 -0.23 -14.63 28.48
CA ALA A 137 -1.65 -14.79 28.18
C ALA A 137 -1.98 -16.21 27.69
N VAL A 138 -3.23 -16.62 27.89
CA VAL A 138 -3.85 -17.70 27.10
C VAL A 138 -4.50 -17.07 25.87
N LEU A 139 -4.18 -17.56 24.67
CA LEU A 139 -4.87 -17.19 23.43
C LEU A 139 -5.83 -18.30 23.01
N ILE A 140 -6.99 -17.92 22.47
CA ILE A 140 -8.00 -18.85 21.97
C ILE A 140 -8.56 -18.38 20.61
N GLY A 141 -8.24 -19.11 19.55
CA GLY A 141 -8.88 -18.94 18.23
C GLY A 141 -10.16 -19.77 18.18
N VAL A 142 -11.31 -19.10 18.04
CA VAL A 142 -12.65 -19.73 18.02
C VAL A 142 -13.26 -19.61 16.63
N PHE A 143 -13.48 -20.74 15.97
CA PHE A 143 -14.09 -20.83 14.64
C PHE A 143 -15.23 -21.86 14.65
N ASN A 144 -15.98 -21.99 13.55
CA ASN A 144 -17.21 -22.81 13.51
C ASN A 144 -16.99 -24.26 13.99
N ASP A 145 -16.06 -24.96 13.35
CA ASP A 145 -15.73 -26.38 13.56
C ASP A 145 -14.22 -26.57 13.82
N PHE A 146 -13.57 -25.52 14.32
CA PHE A 146 -12.17 -25.56 14.76
C PHE A 146 -11.96 -24.65 15.96
N CYS A 147 -11.11 -25.08 16.89
CA CYS A 147 -10.63 -24.27 17.99
C CYS A 147 -9.13 -24.53 18.21
N GLU A 148 -8.40 -23.47 18.50
CA GLU A 148 -6.97 -23.48 18.83
C GLU A 148 -6.73 -22.71 20.13
N VAL A 149 -5.94 -23.29 21.03
CA VAL A 149 -5.66 -22.77 22.37
C VAL A 149 -4.15 -22.78 22.59
N HIS A 150 -3.60 -21.62 22.98
CA HIS A 150 -2.17 -21.41 23.09
C HIS A 150 -1.80 -20.80 24.45
N ILE A 151 -0.63 -21.14 24.99
CA ILE A 151 -0.05 -20.49 26.16
C ILE A 151 1.18 -19.66 25.76
N ILE A 152 1.13 -18.35 26.03
CA ILE A 152 2.26 -17.43 25.88
C ILE A 152 2.96 -17.25 27.23
N LYS A 153 4.29 -17.43 27.21
CA LYS A 153 5.17 -17.16 28.35
C LYS A 153 6.56 -16.80 27.83
N ASN A 154 7.22 -15.82 28.44
CA ASN A 154 8.58 -15.40 28.09
C ASN A 154 8.75 -15.04 26.60
N ASN A 155 7.81 -14.26 26.04
CA ASN A 155 7.74 -13.84 24.62
C ASN A 155 7.61 -15.00 23.61
N LYS A 156 7.25 -16.21 24.05
CA LYS A 156 7.16 -17.40 23.19
C LYS A 156 5.84 -18.14 23.43
N VAL A 157 5.30 -18.72 22.36
CA VAL A 157 4.22 -19.71 22.43
C VAL A 157 4.87 -21.01 22.91
N ILE A 158 4.55 -21.46 24.12
CA ILE A 158 5.18 -22.65 24.72
C ILE A 158 4.48 -23.93 24.23
N ALA A 159 3.13 -23.89 24.16
CA ALA A 159 2.33 -25.01 23.68
C ALA A 159 1.06 -24.51 22.96
N THR A 160 0.56 -25.38 22.08
CA THR A 160 -0.65 -25.21 21.26
C THR A 160 -1.45 -26.51 21.30
N TYR A 161 -2.73 -26.45 21.64
CA TYR A 161 -3.67 -27.57 21.49
C TYR A 161 -4.85 -27.17 20.61
N THR A 162 -5.36 -28.11 19.83
CA THR A 162 -6.40 -27.84 18.83
C THR A 162 -7.49 -28.90 18.83
N SER A 163 -8.71 -28.52 18.43
CA SER A 163 -9.82 -29.45 18.16
C SER A 163 -10.45 -29.14 16.80
N LYS A 164 -10.65 -30.16 15.95
CA LYS A 164 -11.30 -30.07 14.63
C LYS A 164 -12.76 -30.53 14.72
N GLU A 165 -13.51 -29.92 15.63
CA GLU A 165 -14.93 -30.20 15.88
C GLU A 165 -15.71 -28.93 16.20
N LYS A 166 -17.04 -28.97 16.01
CA LYS A 166 -17.96 -27.92 16.47
C LYS A 166 -17.73 -27.55 17.94
N ILE A 167 -17.55 -26.26 18.20
CA ILE A 167 -17.05 -25.74 19.48
C ILE A 167 -18.13 -25.56 20.56
N THR A 168 -17.77 -25.87 21.81
CA THR A 168 -18.57 -25.63 23.04
C THR A 168 -17.65 -25.08 24.14
N ILE A 169 -18.21 -24.54 25.22
CA ILE A 169 -17.43 -24.02 26.35
C ILE A 169 -16.63 -25.14 27.01
N ASP A 170 -17.25 -26.27 27.32
CA ASP A 170 -16.62 -27.47 27.87
C ASP A 170 -15.48 -28.02 26.97
N LYS A 171 -15.54 -27.85 25.64
CA LYS A 171 -14.40 -28.17 24.75
C LYS A 171 -13.26 -27.17 24.86
N ILE A 172 -13.56 -25.88 25.03
CA ILE A 172 -12.55 -24.85 25.29
C ILE A 172 -11.86 -25.13 26.64
N GLU A 173 -12.62 -25.44 27.69
CA GLU A 173 -12.12 -25.85 29.00
C GLU A 173 -11.21 -27.09 28.92
N ASN A 174 -11.60 -28.12 28.14
CA ASN A 174 -10.81 -29.34 27.93
C ASN A 174 -9.56 -29.16 27.04
N LEU A 175 -9.39 -27.99 26.39
CA LEU A 175 -8.15 -27.60 25.72
C LEU A 175 -7.27 -26.74 26.64
N ILE A 176 -7.88 -25.84 27.44
CA ILE A 176 -7.17 -25.03 28.44
C ILE A 176 -6.61 -25.89 29.56
N SER A 177 -7.32 -26.93 30.00
CA SER A 177 -6.88 -27.81 31.09
C SER A 177 -5.53 -28.46 30.81
N ARG A 178 -5.26 -28.82 29.55
CA ARG A 178 -3.99 -29.38 29.08
C ARG A 178 -2.83 -28.38 29.14
N LEU A 179 -3.10 -27.07 29.05
CA LEU A 179 -2.04 -26.05 29.22
C LEU A 179 -1.42 -26.10 30.63
N LYS A 180 -2.12 -26.67 31.63
CA LYS A 180 -1.58 -26.88 32.98
C LYS A 180 -0.46 -27.94 33.04
N ASP A 181 -0.35 -28.81 32.02
CA ASP A 181 0.76 -29.77 31.91
C ASP A 181 2.08 -29.06 31.51
N GLU A 182 1.98 -27.89 30.88
CA GLU A 182 3.09 -27.12 30.30
C GLU A 182 3.50 -25.91 31.17
N VAL A 183 2.59 -25.39 32.00
CA VAL A 183 2.86 -24.32 32.97
C VAL A 183 2.17 -24.55 34.31
N GLU A 184 2.94 -24.38 35.40
CA GLU A 184 2.49 -24.49 36.80
C GLU A 184 1.21 -23.68 37.11
N ASN A 185 1.09 -22.48 36.53
CA ASN A 185 -0.03 -21.57 36.72
C ASN A 185 -0.40 -20.90 35.39
N LEU A 186 -1.69 -20.88 35.06
CA LEU A 186 -2.21 -20.15 33.88
C LEU A 186 -2.28 -18.64 34.17
N PRO A 187 -1.89 -17.77 33.21
CA PRO A 187 -1.98 -16.32 33.38
C PRO A 187 -3.44 -15.85 33.39
N SER A 188 -3.76 -14.87 34.23
CA SER A 188 -5.11 -14.28 34.38
C SER A 188 -5.54 -13.37 33.22
N ARG A 189 -4.99 -13.58 32.01
CA ARG A 189 -5.32 -12.84 30.79
C ARG A 189 -5.63 -13.80 29.66
N PHE A 190 -6.76 -13.55 29.00
CA PHE A 190 -7.44 -14.53 28.18
C PHE A 190 -7.95 -13.85 26.92
N ILE A 191 -7.33 -14.13 25.78
CA ILE A 191 -7.51 -13.34 24.55
C ILE A 191 -8.15 -14.22 23.49
N VAL A 192 -9.38 -13.88 23.12
CA VAL A 192 -10.21 -14.64 22.18
C VAL A 192 -10.18 -13.96 20.82
N TYR A 193 -9.91 -14.70 19.76
CA TYR A 193 -9.88 -14.20 18.38
C TYR A 193 -10.65 -15.14 17.44
N GLY A 194 -10.86 -14.72 16.19
CA GLY A 194 -11.54 -15.51 15.16
C GLY A 194 -13.07 -15.60 15.28
N ILE A 195 -13.63 -15.33 16.46
CA ILE A 195 -15.06 -15.51 16.75
C ILE A 195 -15.98 -14.78 15.75
N LYS A 196 -17.05 -15.46 15.32
CA LYS A 196 -18.03 -14.94 14.35
C LYS A 196 -19.38 -14.57 14.97
N ASP A 197 -19.81 -15.34 15.97
CA ASP A 197 -21.12 -15.20 16.63
C ASP A 197 -21.01 -14.37 17.93
N PRO A 198 -21.64 -13.18 18.00
CA PRO A 198 -21.75 -12.42 19.25
C PRO A 198 -22.42 -13.22 20.38
N GLY A 199 -23.36 -14.11 20.05
CA GLY A 199 -24.03 -14.99 21.01
C GLY A 199 -23.13 -16.06 21.62
N PHE A 200 -22.03 -16.44 20.95
CA PHE A 200 -20.99 -17.29 21.50
C PHE A 200 -19.95 -16.48 22.29
N THR A 201 -19.65 -15.25 21.87
CA THR A 201 -18.83 -14.31 22.64
C THR A 201 -19.43 -14.07 24.03
N ASP A 202 -20.74 -13.86 24.09
CA ASP A 202 -21.51 -13.71 25.33
C ASP A 202 -21.47 -14.95 26.23
N LYS A 203 -21.31 -16.16 25.67
CA LYS A 203 -21.17 -17.41 26.45
C LYS A 203 -19.78 -17.54 27.06
N ILE A 204 -18.73 -17.20 26.31
CA ILE A 204 -17.34 -17.21 26.81
C ILE A 204 -17.18 -16.20 27.97
N ILE A 205 -17.77 -15.00 27.83
CA ILE A 205 -17.71 -13.94 28.85
C ILE A 205 -18.49 -14.32 30.14
N LYS A 206 -19.49 -15.20 30.05
CA LYS A 206 -20.36 -15.60 31.18
C LYS A 206 -20.07 -17.00 31.74
N ALA A 207 -19.10 -17.72 31.18
CA ALA A 207 -18.65 -19.01 31.68
C ALA A 207 -17.83 -18.85 32.98
N ASP A 208 -17.86 -19.86 33.86
CA ASP A 208 -17.12 -19.82 35.12
C ASP A 208 -15.75 -20.50 34.99
N TRP A 209 -14.71 -19.68 34.87
CA TRP A 209 -13.34 -20.14 34.61
C TRP A 209 -12.55 -20.50 35.90
N LYS A 210 -13.17 -20.47 37.09
CA LYS A 210 -12.47 -20.59 38.39
C LYS A 210 -11.74 -21.92 38.61
N ASP A 211 -12.23 -23.04 38.07
CA ASP A 211 -11.56 -24.34 38.17
C ASP A 211 -10.30 -24.43 37.27
N LEU A 212 -10.15 -23.51 36.32
CA LEU A 212 -9.00 -23.43 35.42
C LEU A 212 -7.96 -22.40 35.87
N PHE A 213 -8.35 -21.27 36.43
CA PHE A 213 -7.45 -20.15 36.78
C PHE A 213 -7.53 -19.77 38.27
N ILE A 214 -6.38 -19.57 38.91
CA ILE A 214 -6.27 -19.14 40.33
C ILE A 214 -7.00 -17.80 40.60
N HIS A 215 -7.08 -16.94 39.58
CA HIS A 215 -7.84 -15.70 39.59
C HIS A 215 -8.71 -15.66 38.33
N GLU A 216 -9.92 -15.13 38.46
CA GLU A 216 -10.88 -15.00 37.35
C GLU A 216 -10.23 -14.24 36.17
N PRO A 217 -10.17 -14.83 34.96
CA PRO A 217 -9.35 -14.30 33.89
C PRO A 217 -9.98 -13.04 33.28
N LYS A 218 -9.14 -12.04 33.01
CA LYS A 218 -9.55 -10.87 32.23
C LYS A 218 -9.65 -11.25 30.75
N ILE A 219 -10.89 -11.48 30.32
CA ILE A 219 -11.24 -11.79 28.94
C ILE A 219 -11.10 -10.53 28.07
N MET A 220 -10.45 -10.67 26.92
CA MET A 220 -10.33 -9.66 25.87
C MET A 220 -10.70 -10.30 24.53
N ILE A 221 -11.46 -9.58 23.69
CA ILE A 221 -11.78 -10.03 22.33
C ILE A 221 -10.89 -9.25 21.37
N LEU A 222 -10.21 -9.95 20.47
CA LEU A 222 -9.39 -9.38 19.40
C LEU A 222 -10.19 -9.43 18.09
N ASP A 223 -10.49 -8.26 17.52
CA ASP A 223 -11.29 -8.18 16.30
C ASP A 223 -10.51 -8.61 15.03
N ALA A 224 -11.23 -8.80 13.92
CA ALA A 224 -10.66 -9.25 12.65
C ALA A 224 -9.58 -8.30 12.09
N ASN A 225 -9.73 -6.99 12.28
CA ASN A 225 -8.75 -6.00 11.85
C ASN A 225 -7.55 -5.99 12.79
N GLN A 226 -7.75 -6.09 14.11
CA GLN A 226 -6.65 -6.25 15.08
C GLN A 226 -5.82 -7.52 14.82
N LEU A 227 -6.48 -8.62 14.43
CA LEU A 227 -5.82 -9.87 14.02
C LEU A 227 -4.98 -9.70 12.74
N ALA A 228 -5.43 -8.88 11.78
CA ALA A 228 -4.64 -8.55 10.60
C ALA A 228 -3.49 -7.57 10.91
N LYS A 229 -3.72 -6.61 11.82
CA LYS A 229 -2.69 -5.69 12.34
C LYS A 229 -1.55 -6.43 13.07
N SER A 230 -1.84 -7.51 13.80
CA SER A 230 -0.81 -8.26 14.52
C SER A 230 0.21 -8.89 13.56
N VAL A 231 -0.25 -9.40 12.41
CA VAL A 231 0.59 -9.94 11.33
C VAL A 231 1.41 -8.83 10.66
N ALA A 232 0.80 -7.67 10.43
CA ALA A 232 1.48 -6.50 9.88
C ALA A 232 2.59 -5.98 10.80
N TYR A 233 2.32 -5.84 12.11
CA TYR A 233 3.34 -5.43 13.08
C TYR A 233 4.48 -6.45 13.21
N ALA A 234 4.20 -7.75 13.14
CA ALA A 234 5.24 -8.77 13.10
C ALA A 234 6.11 -8.65 11.84
N GLN A 235 5.50 -8.53 10.65
CA GLN A 235 6.25 -8.30 9.40
C GLN A 235 7.05 -6.98 9.42
N ALA A 236 6.52 -5.92 10.03
CA ALA A 236 7.21 -4.64 10.15
C ALA A 236 8.50 -4.75 10.96
N ALA A 237 8.50 -5.50 12.07
CA ALA A 237 9.70 -5.71 12.88
C ALA A 237 10.81 -6.48 12.14
N ASP A 238 10.48 -7.26 11.10
CA ASP A 238 11.46 -8.04 10.33
C ASP A 238 12.20 -7.14 9.36
N ILE A 239 11.44 -6.29 8.66
CA ILE A 239 11.92 -5.23 7.77
C ILE A 239 12.78 -4.20 8.55
N LEU A 240 12.36 -3.85 9.77
CA LEU A 240 13.08 -2.94 10.67
C LEU A 240 14.26 -3.59 11.41
N GLY A 241 14.23 -4.90 11.60
CA GLY A 241 15.12 -5.63 12.52
C GLY A 241 14.94 -5.30 14.01
N HIS A 242 13.87 -4.58 14.38
CA HIS A 242 13.52 -4.17 15.74
C HIS A 242 12.02 -3.84 15.85
N ASP A 243 11.48 -3.75 17.08
CA ASP A 243 10.04 -3.53 17.30
C ASP A 243 9.58 -2.14 16.79
N PRO A 244 8.50 -2.04 15.99
CA PRO A 244 7.99 -0.78 15.46
C PRO A 244 7.32 0.10 16.54
N THR A 245 7.35 1.41 16.30
CA THR A 245 6.71 2.42 17.16
C THR A 245 5.21 2.52 16.88
N LEU A 246 4.40 2.54 17.94
CA LEU A 246 2.96 2.78 17.84
C LEU A 246 2.64 4.24 17.48
N LEU A 247 1.64 4.43 16.62
CA LEU A 247 1.00 5.72 16.40
C LEU A 247 0.16 6.10 17.62
N GLU A 248 0.68 6.99 18.48
CA GLU A 248 -0.12 7.62 19.52
C GLU A 248 -1.23 8.50 18.91
N ILE A 249 -2.47 8.01 18.93
CA ILE A 249 -3.64 8.82 18.64
C ILE A 249 -3.83 9.82 19.80
N THR A 250 -3.24 11.00 19.65
CA THR A 250 -3.49 12.14 20.54
C THR A 250 -4.99 12.43 20.60
N LYS A 251 -5.57 12.33 21.81
CA LYS A 251 -7.02 12.41 22.04
C LYS A 251 -7.53 13.86 21.94
N GLY A 252 -7.60 14.36 20.70
CA GLY A 252 -8.29 15.60 20.35
C GLY A 252 -9.78 15.52 20.70
N HIS A 253 -10.34 16.63 21.19
CA HIS A 253 -11.71 16.70 21.70
C HIS A 253 -12.78 16.32 20.64
N TYR A 254 -13.61 15.34 20.98
CA TYR A 254 -15.03 15.32 20.59
C TYR A 254 -15.88 15.27 21.87
N PRO A 255 -16.90 16.13 22.01
CA PRO A 255 -17.76 16.13 23.19
C PRO A 255 -18.61 14.85 23.24
N SER A 256 -18.72 14.24 24.42
CA SER A 256 -19.49 13.00 24.60
C SER A 256 -20.98 13.22 24.29
N PRO A 257 -21.64 12.30 23.56
CA PRO A 257 -23.09 12.38 23.38
C PRO A 257 -23.79 12.17 24.73
N VAL A 258 -24.51 13.20 25.17
CA VAL A 258 -25.33 13.15 26.39
C VAL A 258 -26.48 12.16 26.19
N LYS A 259 -26.76 11.34 27.20
CA LYS A 259 -27.92 10.43 27.21
C LYS A 259 -29.22 11.23 27.07
N SER A 260 -29.88 11.11 25.92
CA SER A 260 -31.29 11.48 25.73
C SER A 260 -32.16 10.22 25.61
N LYS A 261 -33.48 10.41 25.64
CA LYS A 261 -34.46 9.38 26.04
C LYS A 261 -35.26 8.87 24.84
N ILE A 262 -35.61 7.59 24.86
CA ILE A 262 -36.45 6.96 23.83
C ILE A 262 -37.86 7.57 23.86
N GLU A 263 -38.34 8.00 22.69
CA GLU A 263 -39.76 7.94 22.35
C GLU A 263 -39.94 7.13 21.05
N LYS A 264 -41.06 6.41 20.95
CA LYS A 264 -41.41 5.58 19.79
C LYS A 264 -42.52 6.25 19.01
N ILE A 265 -42.43 6.21 17.68
CA ILE A 265 -43.59 5.99 16.82
C ILE A 265 -43.19 4.89 15.82
N ASN A 266 -44.07 3.91 15.61
CA ASN A 266 -43.89 2.87 14.58
C ASN A 266 -44.60 3.35 13.30
N GLU A 267 -44.13 2.94 12.12
CA GLU A 267 -45.01 2.12 11.26
C GLU A 267 -44.23 1.23 10.26
N PHE A 268 -44.97 0.40 9.54
CA PHE A 268 -44.56 -0.88 8.93
C PHE A 268 -43.89 -0.75 7.54
N GLY A 269 -43.28 -1.80 6.97
CA GLY A 269 -43.27 -3.20 7.45
C GLY A 269 -42.33 -4.17 6.72
N PHE A 270 -42.47 -5.45 7.10
CA PHE A 270 -41.74 -6.61 6.61
C PHE A 270 -42.62 -7.48 5.70
N VAL A 271 -41.98 -8.28 4.82
CA VAL A 271 -42.44 -9.61 4.38
C VAL A 271 -41.21 -10.52 4.27
N GLU A 272 -41.34 -11.82 4.59
CA GLU A 272 -40.24 -12.80 4.71
C GLU A 272 -40.73 -14.20 4.29
N GLY A 273 -39.89 -15.00 3.59
CA GLY A 273 -40.17 -16.39 3.15
C GLY A 273 -41.17 -16.53 1.97
N GLU A 274 -41.25 -17.62 1.18
CA GLU A 274 -40.45 -18.84 0.89
C GLU A 274 -40.64 -19.13 -0.65
N ASP A 275 -40.19 -20.16 -1.37
CA ASP A 275 -39.68 -21.53 -1.11
C ASP A 275 -38.57 -21.90 -2.16
N ILE A 276 -38.64 -23.04 -2.90
CA ILE A 276 -37.50 -23.64 -3.63
C ILE A 276 -37.90 -24.35 -4.98
N LEU A 277 -36.87 -24.73 -5.74
CA LEU A 277 -36.70 -25.93 -6.61
C LEU A 277 -36.84 -25.85 -8.15
N LEU A 278 -36.17 -26.85 -8.77
CA LEU A 278 -36.06 -27.23 -10.20
C LEU A 278 -35.15 -26.36 -11.10
N THR A 279 -34.20 -26.89 -11.90
CA THR A 279 -33.81 -28.29 -12.18
C THR A 279 -32.29 -28.43 -12.34
N LYS A 280 -31.74 -29.57 -11.88
CA LYS A 280 -30.34 -30.01 -12.06
C LYS A 280 -30.24 -31.01 -13.22
N GLN A 281 -29.80 -30.59 -14.42
CA GLN A 281 -29.57 -31.54 -15.53
C GLN A 281 -28.62 -31.05 -16.64
N GLN A 282 -27.30 -31.11 -16.43
CA GLN A 282 -26.29 -31.34 -17.50
C GLN A 282 -24.87 -31.64 -16.93
N GLU A 283 -24.74 -32.76 -16.22
CA GLU A 283 -23.44 -33.39 -15.89
C GLU A 283 -23.52 -34.91 -16.12
N GLU A 284 -23.78 -35.35 -17.36
CA GLU A 284 -23.50 -36.74 -17.75
C GLU A 284 -23.22 -36.89 -19.25
N LEU A 285 -21.95 -36.78 -19.62
CA LEU A 285 -21.30 -37.46 -20.75
C LEU A 285 -19.79 -37.43 -20.49
N GLU A 286 -19.08 -38.46 -20.97
CA GLU A 286 -17.61 -38.61 -20.90
C GLU A 286 -16.99 -38.65 -19.48
N ARG A 287 -17.24 -39.77 -18.79
CA ARG A 287 -16.34 -40.36 -17.78
C ARG A 287 -15.91 -41.76 -18.28
N HIS A 288 -14.74 -42.22 -17.81
CA HIS A 288 -14.00 -43.45 -18.21
C HIS A 288 -12.84 -43.17 -19.22
N GLU A 289 -11.66 -43.81 -19.15
CA GLU A 289 -11.24 -45.03 -18.42
C GLU A 289 -9.96 -44.89 -17.54
N THR A 290 -9.95 -45.65 -16.42
CA THR A 290 -8.86 -46.43 -15.76
C THR A 290 -7.46 -45.83 -15.50
N SER A 291 -7.00 -45.71 -14.23
CA SER A 291 -6.36 -46.73 -13.33
C SER A 291 -4.81 -46.63 -13.35
N ASP A 292 -4.01 -47.10 -12.37
CA ASP A 292 -4.22 -48.15 -11.36
C ASP A 292 -3.36 -48.04 -10.06
N SER A 293 -3.68 -48.89 -9.07
CA SER A 293 -2.78 -49.55 -8.07
C SER A 293 -1.98 -48.78 -6.99
N ALA A 294 -2.63 -48.64 -5.81
CA ALA A 294 -2.31 -49.39 -4.57
C ALA A 294 -0.92 -49.33 -3.83
N VAL A 295 -0.89 -48.57 -2.71
CA VAL A 295 -0.77 -49.05 -1.29
C VAL A 295 0.54 -49.71 -0.73
N LYS A 296 0.94 -49.25 0.50
CA LYS A 296 1.88 -49.83 1.51
C LYS A 296 3.41 -49.82 1.19
N SER A 297 4.36 -49.77 2.16
CA SER A 297 4.35 -49.42 3.61
C SER A 297 5.77 -49.44 4.24
N LEU A 298 5.84 -49.08 5.54
CA LEU A 298 6.89 -49.41 6.55
C LEU A 298 8.11 -48.49 6.70
N GLN A 299 8.19 -47.85 7.88
CA GLN A 299 9.43 -47.55 8.60
C GLN A 299 9.96 -48.86 9.24
N PRO A 300 11.21 -48.93 9.74
CA PRO A 300 11.40 -48.56 11.16
C PRO A 300 12.77 -47.94 11.54
N ASP A 301 12.72 -47.18 12.63
CA ASP A 301 13.70 -47.01 13.73
C ASP A 301 15.20 -46.71 13.54
N LEU A 302 15.63 -45.72 14.34
CA LEU A 302 17.00 -45.39 14.72
C LEU A 302 17.37 -46.11 16.04
N PRO A 303 18.67 -46.25 16.40
CA PRO A 303 19.08 -45.61 17.66
C PRO A 303 20.55 -45.13 17.78
N LYS A 304 20.71 -43.90 18.32
CA LYS A 304 21.59 -43.48 19.45
C LYS A 304 23.10 -43.85 19.40
N HIS A 305 24.05 -42.93 19.68
CA HIS A 305 24.27 -42.45 21.06
C HIS A 305 24.96 -41.05 21.19
N VAL A 306 24.75 -40.46 22.37
CA VAL A 306 25.09 -39.14 22.93
C VAL A 306 26.60 -38.87 23.15
N LEU A 307 27.00 -37.58 23.06
CA LEU A 307 27.86 -36.77 23.99
C LEU A 307 28.63 -35.68 23.20
N ALA A 308 28.59 -34.34 23.37
CA ALA A 308 28.05 -33.34 24.32
C ALA A 308 29.17 -32.48 24.96
N LYS A 309 29.30 -31.18 24.56
CA LYS A 309 29.51 -30.00 25.45
C LYS A 309 29.77 -28.67 24.71
N GLN A 310 29.11 -27.60 25.20
CA GLN A 310 29.61 -26.24 25.56
C GLN A 310 30.60 -25.49 24.62
N GLU A 311 30.50 -24.16 24.35
CA GLU A 311 29.60 -23.08 24.83
C GLU A 311 29.99 -21.73 24.15
N LYS A 312 29.03 -20.82 23.91
CA LYS A 312 29.13 -19.33 24.10
C LYS A 312 28.04 -18.53 23.38
N ASP A 313 27.53 -17.50 24.07
CA ASP A 313 26.41 -16.66 23.64
C ASP A 313 26.76 -15.64 22.56
N LYS A 314 25.72 -15.33 21.77
CA LYS A 314 25.47 -14.06 21.08
C LYS A 314 23.97 -13.75 21.26
N PRO A 315 23.52 -12.49 21.16
CA PRO A 315 22.11 -12.18 21.26
C PRO A 315 21.34 -12.89 20.14
N ASP A 316 20.28 -13.61 20.51
CA ASP A 316 19.39 -14.28 19.58
C ASP A 316 18.70 -13.24 18.66
N LYS A 317 18.62 -13.55 17.36
CA LYS A 317 17.58 -12.95 16.51
C LYS A 317 16.34 -13.82 16.66
N GLU A 318 15.22 -13.20 17.00
CA GLU A 318 13.91 -13.86 17.01
C GLU A 318 13.40 -13.95 15.57
N ASP A 319 13.83 -14.97 14.81
CA ASP A 319 13.32 -15.21 13.45
C ASP A 319 11.93 -15.89 13.54
N TYR A 320 10.85 -15.11 13.40
CA TYR A 320 9.44 -15.57 13.40
C TYR A 320 8.83 -15.69 11.99
N ALA A 321 9.57 -15.28 10.97
CA ALA A 321 9.23 -15.40 9.56
C ALA A 321 10.04 -16.54 8.92
N VAL A 322 9.40 -17.37 8.09
CA VAL A 322 10.07 -18.47 7.37
C VAL A 322 10.13 -18.12 5.88
N GLU A 323 11.35 -17.94 5.35
CA GLU A 323 11.60 -17.58 3.95
C GLU A 323 11.16 -18.66 2.96
N VAL A 324 10.54 -18.25 1.84
CA VAL A 324 10.08 -19.16 0.78
C VAL A 324 11.17 -19.35 -0.28
N ASN A 325 11.97 -20.41 -0.15
CA ASN A 325 13.06 -20.73 -1.09
C ASN A 325 12.63 -20.77 -2.56
N GLN A 326 13.42 -20.10 -3.42
CA GLN A 326 13.46 -20.26 -4.88
C GLN A 326 14.89 -20.61 -5.31
N THR A 327 15.05 -21.53 -6.26
CA THR A 327 16.36 -22.03 -6.74
C THR A 327 16.71 -21.45 -8.11
N PRO A 328 17.85 -20.74 -8.27
CA PRO A 328 18.39 -20.38 -9.58
C PRO A 328 19.42 -21.43 -10.06
N ASP A 329 19.36 -21.79 -11.34
CA ASP A 329 20.43 -22.56 -12.01
C ASP A 329 21.72 -21.74 -12.17
N THR A 330 22.86 -22.43 -12.22
CA THR A 330 24.18 -21.79 -12.38
C THR A 330 25.00 -22.37 -13.52
N ALA A 331 25.60 -21.50 -14.34
CA ALA A 331 26.69 -21.82 -15.27
C ALA A 331 27.98 -21.05 -14.89
N PRO A 332 29.20 -21.56 -15.15
CA PRO A 332 30.35 -21.24 -14.30
C PRO A 332 31.46 -20.36 -14.94
N ALA A 333 32.15 -19.60 -14.08
CA ALA A 333 33.48 -19.02 -14.32
C ALA A 333 34.23 -19.02 -12.96
N GLN A 334 35.35 -19.73 -12.76
CA GLN A 334 36.72 -19.63 -13.31
C GLN A 334 37.69 -19.11 -12.23
N ASN A 335 38.94 -19.61 -12.25
CA ASN A 335 39.92 -19.40 -11.19
C ASN A 335 40.67 -18.05 -11.29
N TYR A 336 41.10 -17.52 -10.14
CA TYR A 336 42.43 -16.87 -10.03
C TYR A 336 43.05 -17.11 -8.65
N LYS A 337 44.34 -16.76 -8.51
CA LYS A 337 45.24 -17.26 -7.45
C LYS A 337 45.46 -16.33 -6.26
N GLU A 338 46.02 -16.94 -5.22
CA GLU A 338 46.66 -16.37 -4.03
C GLU A 338 47.60 -15.18 -4.31
N THR A 339 47.79 -14.31 -3.30
CA THR A 339 49.13 -13.88 -2.85
C THR A 339 49.09 -13.18 -1.48
N LEU A 340 50.27 -12.98 -0.87
CA LEU A 340 50.57 -12.03 0.23
C LEU A 340 49.97 -12.32 1.62
N GLY A 341 50.24 -13.52 2.14
CA GLY A 341 50.39 -13.71 3.58
C GLY A 341 51.85 -13.58 4.02
N ASP A 342 52.38 -12.36 4.21
CA ASP A 342 53.70 -12.18 4.88
C ASP A 342 53.99 -10.77 5.45
N ILE A 343 53.07 -10.24 6.28
CA ILE A 343 53.31 -9.00 7.07
C ILE A 343 52.89 -9.13 8.56
N ALA A 344 52.47 -10.32 8.98
CA ALA A 344 51.82 -10.56 10.28
C ALA A 344 52.73 -11.19 11.35
N THR A 345 54.05 -11.26 11.13
CA THR A 345 55.01 -11.76 12.13
C THR A 345 56.00 -10.67 12.55
N GLY A 346 56.05 -10.37 13.85
CA GLY A 346 56.81 -9.24 14.43
C GLY A 346 58.34 -9.40 14.46
N ALA A 347 58.92 -10.11 13.50
CA ALA A 347 60.32 -10.55 13.51
C ALA A 347 61.38 -9.44 13.38
N TRP A 348 60.99 -8.19 13.16
CA TRP A 348 61.91 -7.05 13.10
C TRP A 348 62.39 -6.57 14.48
N LEU A 349 61.57 -6.75 15.54
CA LEU A 349 61.90 -6.33 16.91
C LEU A 349 63.10 -7.10 17.51
N SER A 350 63.29 -8.37 17.15
CA SER A 350 64.39 -9.19 17.67
C SER A 350 65.76 -8.81 17.09
N ARG A 351 65.81 -8.15 15.93
CA ARG A 351 67.07 -7.71 15.30
C ARG A 351 67.63 -6.40 15.85
N VAL A 352 66.80 -5.55 16.47
CA VAL A 352 67.24 -4.29 17.09
C VAL A 352 68.00 -4.54 18.41
N LEU A 353 67.63 -5.57 19.16
CA LEU A 353 68.21 -5.88 20.47
C LEU A 353 69.60 -6.57 20.43
N ALA A 354 70.06 -6.99 19.25
CA ALA A 354 71.31 -7.75 19.10
C ALA A 354 72.61 -6.93 19.26
N ILE A 355 72.52 -5.59 19.29
CA ILE A 355 73.68 -4.68 19.18
C ILE A 355 74.47 -4.55 20.51
N PHE A 356 73.88 -4.83 21.68
CA PHE A 356 74.51 -4.58 22.99
C PHE A 356 75.28 -5.76 23.60
N LYS A 357 76.17 -6.40 22.83
CA LYS A 357 77.02 -7.53 23.32
C LYS A 357 78.38 -7.13 23.93
N LYS A 358 78.56 -5.86 24.32
CA LYS A 358 79.59 -5.41 25.28
C LYS A 358 78.95 -4.40 26.23
N ARG A 359 79.02 -4.60 27.55
CA ARG A 359 78.44 -3.70 28.58
C ARG A 359 78.99 -2.27 28.42
N PRO A 360 78.19 -1.27 28.02
CA PRO A 360 78.51 0.12 28.28
C PRO A 360 78.20 0.44 29.75
N SER A 361 78.76 1.51 30.30
CA SER A 361 78.19 2.09 31.53
C SER A 361 76.74 2.50 31.26
N VAL A 362 75.83 2.29 32.21
CA VAL A 362 74.39 2.62 32.08
C VAL A 362 74.20 4.08 31.64
N LYS A 363 75.08 5.00 32.07
CA LYS A 363 75.12 6.40 31.64
C LYS A 363 75.23 6.57 30.12
N LYS A 364 75.98 5.72 29.41
CA LYS A 364 76.13 5.77 27.94
C LYS A 364 74.88 5.27 27.21
N ILE A 365 74.16 4.29 27.75
CA ILE A 365 72.87 3.85 27.21
C ILE A 365 71.82 4.94 27.42
N ALA A 366 71.75 5.55 28.61
CA ALA A 366 70.85 6.65 28.90
C ALA A 366 71.07 7.85 27.95
N VAL A 367 72.32 8.22 27.67
CA VAL A 367 72.64 9.29 26.70
C VAL A 367 72.24 8.90 25.27
N ALA A 368 72.47 7.65 24.85
CA ALA A 368 72.06 7.19 23.51
C ALA A 368 70.53 7.18 23.33
N VAL A 369 69.79 6.73 24.36
CA VAL A 369 68.31 6.77 24.38
C VAL A 369 67.81 8.21 24.39
N ALA A 370 68.38 9.09 25.21
CA ALA A 370 68.03 10.52 25.23
C ALA A 370 68.30 11.19 23.86
N GLY A 371 69.42 10.86 23.21
CA GLY A 371 69.73 11.33 21.85
C GLY A 371 68.70 10.86 20.81
N LEU A 372 68.34 9.58 20.82
CA LEU A 372 67.28 9.04 19.94
C LEU A 372 65.91 9.67 20.22
N VAL A 373 65.57 9.92 21.48
CA VAL A 373 64.34 10.62 21.87
C VAL A 373 64.34 12.06 21.36
N ILE A 374 65.45 12.80 21.50
CA ILE A 374 65.59 14.17 20.97
C ILE A 374 65.50 14.20 19.43
N ILE A 375 66.13 13.24 18.74
CA ILE A 375 66.02 13.11 17.27
C ILE A 375 64.58 12.75 16.87
N GLY A 376 63.89 11.91 17.64
CA GLY A 376 62.48 11.59 17.44
C GLY A 376 61.56 12.81 17.61
N PHE A 377 61.77 13.62 18.66
CA PHE A 377 61.05 14.88 18.86
C PHE A 377 61.33 15.89 17.73
N LEU A 378 62.59 16.04 17.31
CA LEU A 378 62.98 16.97 16.26
C LEU A 378 62.44 16.53 14.88
N GLY A 379 62.50 15.23 14.58
CA GLY A 379 61.89 14.65 13.38
C GLY A 379 60.36 14.77 13.37
N SER A 380 59.71 14.54 14.52
CA SER A 380 58.27 14.76 14.70
C SER A 380 57.87 16.22 14.50
N PHE A 381 58.67 17.17 15.01
CA PHE A 381 58.46 18.61 14.83
C PHE A 381 58.64 19.06 13.38
N ILE A 382 59.66 18.55 12.67
CA ILE A 382 59.86 18.83 11.24
C ILE A 382 58.72 18.21 10.41
N ALA A 383 58.32 16.97 10.72
CA ALA A 383 57.20 16.30 10.06
C ALA A 383 55.86 17.01 10.29
N SER A 384 55.60 17.54 11.50
CA SER A 384 54.36 18.28 11.77
C SER A 384 54.28 19.56 10.93
N GLN A 385 55.38 20.31 10.79
CA GLN A 385 55.44 21.53 9.99
C GLN A 385 55.41 21.31 8.47
N THR A 386 55.79 20.12 7.98
CA THR A 386 55.95 19.85 6.53
C THR A 386 54.87 18.94 5.95
N LEU A 387 54.41 17.92 6.68
CA LEU A 387 53.39 16.99 6.19
C LEU A 387 51.97 17.45 6.51
N THR A 388 51.69 17.96 7.71
CA THR A 388 50.29 18.23 8.13
C THR A 388 49.63 19.36 7.35
N SER A 389 48.33 19.20 7.12
CA SER A 389 47.39 20.23 6.71
C SER A 389 46.38 20.49 7.83
N ALA A 390 45.85 21.71 7.92
CA ALA A 390 44.89 22.14 8.93
C ALA A 390 43.60 22.66 8.29
N GLN A 391 42.48 22.01 8.58
CA GLN A 391 41.16 22.54 8.30
C GLN A 391 40.69 23.38 9.49
N VAL A 392 40.44 24.67 9.25
CA VAL A 392 39.95 25.63 10.24
C VAL A 392 38.44 25.75 10.08
N ILE A 393 37.72 25.15 11.02
CA ILE A 393 36.26 25.17 11.08
C ILE A 393 35.84 26.39 11.92
N ILE A 394 35.26 27.38 11.25
CA ILE A 394 34.74 28.61 11.86
C ILE A 394 33.25 28.39 12.11
N LYS A 395 32.83 28.43 13.38
CA LYS A 395 31.41 28.40 13.74
C LYS A 395 30.90 29.81 13.92
N VAL A 396 29.76 30.13 13.32
CA VAL A 396 29.17 31.47 13.34
C VAL A 396 27.79 31.46 13.99
N ASN A 397 27.52 32.48 14.79
CA ASN A 397 26.16 32.85 15.19
C ASN A 397 25.54 33.59 13.99
N ALA A 398 25.05 32.81 13.01
CA ALA A 398 24.45 33.35 11.80
C ALA A 398 23.25 34.23 12.15
N LYS A 399 23.16 35.40 11.50
CA LYS A 399 21.95 36.23 11.56
C LYS A 399 20.99 35.72 10.49
N THR A 400 19.74 35.47 10.85
CA THR A 400 18.72 35.01 9.89
C THR A 400 18.09 36.22 9.19
N LEU A 401 17.90 36.10 7.87
CA LEU A 401 17.14 37.05 7.07
C LEU A 401 16.01 36.30 6.35
N GLU A 402 14.76 36.51 6.78
CA GLU A 402 13.58 35.99 6.09
C GLU A 402 13.13 36.97 4.99
N LYS A 403 12.90 36.45 3.77
CA LYS A 403 12.31 37.20 2.65
C LYS A 403 11.22 36.37 1.96
N ASN A 404 10.21 37.06 1.45
CA ASN A 404 9.28 36.48 0.47
C ASN A 404 9.94 36.53 -0.92
N PHE A 405 9.73 35.51 -1.76
CA PHE A 405 10.26 35.46 -3.12
C PHE A 405 9.17 35.19 -4.16
N LYS A 406 9.50 35.57 -5.41
CA LYS A 406 8.87 35.09 -6.64
C LYS A 406 9.96 34.83 -7.68
N ALA A 407 9.91 33.70 -8.37
CA ALA A 407 10.86 33.36 -9.41
C ALA A 407 10.21 32.48 -10.48
N ASP A 408 10.42 32.81 -11.76
CA ASP A 408 9.88 32.05 -12.89
C ASP A 408 10.86 30.98 -13.37
N VAL A 409 10.34 29.77 -13.56
CA VAL A 409 11.01 28.65 -14.23
C VAL A 409 10.53 28.58 -15.67
N VAL A 410 11.47 28.69 -16.62
CA VAL A 410 11.20 28.75 -18.06
C VAL A 410 11.95 27.66 -18.84
N LEU A 411 11.32 27.08 -19.86
CA LEU A 411 11.92 26.04 -20.71
C LEU A 411 13.03 26.55 -21.64
N ARG A 412 13.17 27.87 -21.80
CA ARG A 412 14.24 28.53 -22.56
C ARG A 412 14.63 29.83 -21.87
N GLN A 413 15.90 29.97 -21.48
CA GLN A 413 16.39 31.19 -20.85
C GLN A 413 16.38 32.34 -21.87
N THR A 414 15.72 33.43 -21.52
CA THR A 414 15.69 34.68 -22.30
C THR A 414 16.47 35.78 -21.58
N GLU A 415 16.51 35.75 -20.24
CA GLU A 415 17.30 36.64 -19.40
C GLU A 415 18.13 35.84 -18.38
N SER A 416 19.31 36.35 -17.99
CA SER A 416 20.20 35.70 -17.02
C SER A 416 19.63 35.60 -15.60
N SER A 417 18.53 36.30 -15.32
CA SER A 417 17.74 36.27 -14.09
C SER A 417 16.88 35.01 -13.95
N GLN A 418 16.50 34.37 -15.06
CA GLN A 418 15.49 33.32 -15.11
C GLN A 418 16.04 31.93 -14.77
N ILE A 419 15.24 31.12 -14.06
CA ILE A 419 15.60 29.73 -13.72
C ILE A 419 15.27 28.83 -14.92
N ILE A 420 16.23 27.98 -15.33
CA ILE A 420 16.02 27.06 -16.45
C ILE A 420 15.27 25.81 -15.97
N GLY A 421 14.11 25.56 -16.58
CA GLY A 421 13.36 24.32 -16.48
C GLY A 421 13.66 23.37 -17.64
N GLN A 422 13.45 22.08 -17.40
CA GLN A 422 13.47 21.02 -18.40
C GLN A 422 12.11 20.32 -18.42
N GLU A 423 11.46 20.18 -19.58
CA GLU A 423 10.28 19.31 -19.70
C GLU A 423 10.74 17.85 -19.78
N ILE A 424 10.13 17.00 -18.96
CA ILE A 424 10.28 15.55 -18.98
C ILE A 424 8.89 14.96 -19.25
N THR A 425 8.84 14.06 -20.22
CA THR A 425 7.60 13.42 -20.68
C THR A 425 7.66 11.92 -20.48
N THR A 426 6.53 11.32 -20.14
CA THR A 426 6.36 9.86 -20.17
C THR A 426 5.03 9.49 -20.81
N LYS A 427 4.91 8.23 -21.25
CA LYS A 427 3.72 7.65 -21.86
C LYS A 427 3.28 6.45 -21.03
N MET A 428 2.00 6.39 -20.68
CA MET A 428 1.40 5.28 -19.97
C MET A 428 0.17 4.80 -20.74
N SER A 429 0.17 3.52 -21.10
CA SER A 429 -0.96 2.85 -21.75
C SER A 429 -1.54 1.81 -20.79
N GLY A 430 -2.84 1.57 -20.86
CA GLY A 430 -3.50 0.57 -20.05
C GLY A 430 -4.96 0.37 -20.43
N SER A 431 -5.61 -0.58 -19.76
CA SER A 431 -7.02 -0.86 -19.93
C SER A 431 -7.72 -1.11 -18.60
N GLN A 432 -9.01 -0.82 -18.56
CA GLN A 432 -9.87 -1.10 -17.40
C GLN A 432 -11.25 -1.57 -17.88
N LYS A 433 -11.90 -2.40 -17.06
CA LYS A 433 -13.24 -2.94 -17.32
C LYS A 433 -14.26 -2.41 -16.31
N ALA A 434 -15.51 -2.28 -16.74
CA ALA A 434 -16.66 -1.96 -15.90
C ALA A 434 -17.87 -2.83 -16.27
N ILE A 435 -18.75 -3.10 -15.31
CA ILE A 435 -20.05 -3.75 -15.56
C ILE A 435 -21.00 -2.67 -16.09
N ALA A 436 -21.78 -2.99 -17.12
CA ALA A 436 -22.81 -2.10 -17.64
C ALA A 436 -24.04 -2.09 -16.70
N THR A 437 -24.56 -0.90 -16.38
CA THR A 437 -25.64 -0.73 -15.38
C THR A 437 -26.96 -0.23 -15.97
N GLY A 438 -26.97 0.22 -17.23
CA GLY A 438 -28.19 0.58 -17.94
C GLY A 438 -29.06 -0.65 -18.22
N THR A 439 -30.38 -0.45 -18.30
CA THR A 439 -31.28 -1.50 -18.80
C THR A 439 -32.23 -0.93 -19.83
N LYS A 440 -32.61 -1.77 -20.79
CA LYS A 440 -33.45 -1.41 -21.94
C LYS A 440 -34.48 -2.51 -22.15
N LYS A 441 -35.74 -2.12 -22.34
CA LYS A 441 -36.79 -3.03 -22.79
C LYS A 441 -36.66 -3.16 -24.31
N LEU A 442 -36.41 -4.37 -24.79
CA LEU A 442 -36.48 -4.75 -26.20
C LEU A 442 -37.62 -5.76 -26.38
N GLY A 443 -38.21 -5.84 -27.57
CA GLY A 443 -39.30 -6.75 -27.82
C GLY A 443 -40.07 -6.41 -29.08
N GLU A 444 -40.98 -7.30 -29.43
CA GLU A 444 -41.85 -7.16 -30.60
C GLU A 444 -43.22 -6.59 -30.20
N LYS A 445 -43.84 -5.89 -31.15
CA LYS A 445 -45.15 -5.27 -31.00
C LYS A 445 -46.21 -6.27 -31.46
N ALA A 446 -47.27 -6.47 -30.67
CA ALA A 446 -48.39 -7.28 -31.11
C ALA A 446 -49.10 -6.61 -32.29
N GLY A 447 -49.54 -7.41 -33.25
CA GLY A 447 -50.33 -6.97 -34.39
C GLY A 447 -51.57 -7.85 -34.59
N GLY A 448 -52.56 -7.30 -35.31
CA GLY A 448 -53.79 -8.00 -35.64
C GLY A 448 -54.70 -7.22 -36.58
N GLU A 449 -55.91 -7.72 -36.76
CA GLU A 449 -56.95 -7.10 -37.59
C GLU A 449 -58.12 -6.63 -36.73
N VAL A 450 -58.59 -5.41 -36.96
CA VAL A 450 -59.84 -4.88 -36.39
C VAL A 450 -60.86 -4.60 -37.49
N THR A 451 -62.12 -4.87 -37.18
CA THR A 451 -63.27 -4.37 -37.92
C THR A 451 -63.68 -3.03 -37.30
N ILE A 452 -63.55 -1.95 -38.05
CA ILE A 452 -64.01 -0.60 -37.70
C ILE A 452 -65.48 -0.47 -38.08
N PHE A 453 -66.26 0.19 -37.23
CA PHE A 453 -67.69 0.45 -37.41
C PHE A 453 -67.94 1.96 -37.54
N ASN A 454 -68.84 2.32 -38.45
CA ASN A 454 -69.34 3.69 -38.60
C ASN A 454 -70.88 3.66 -38.66
N ILE A 455 -71.54 4.23 -37.65
CA ILE A 455 -73.02 4.32 -37.58
C ILE A 455 -73.57 5.62 -38.20
N THR A 456 -72.71 6.54 -38.61
CA THR A 456 -73.10 7.85 -39.16
C THR A 456 -73.54 7.74 -40.63
N SER A 457 -74.31 8.73 -41.08
CA SER A 457 -74.76 8.87 -42.48
C SER A 457 -73.69 9.38 -43.44
N THR A 458 -72.43 9.50 -43.01
CA THR A 458 -71.30 10.04 -43.80
C THR A 458 -70.12 9.08 -43.78
N PRO A 459 -69.40 8.89 -44.91
CA PRO A 459 -68.11 8.21 -44.89
C PRO A 459 -67.09 8.94 -44.01
N LYS A 460 -66.13 8.18 -43.46
CA LYS A 460 -65.10 8.69 -42.55
C LYS A 460 -63.75 8.03 -42.84
N SER A 461 -62.77 8.82 -43.27
CA SER A 461 -61.37 8.40 -43.24
C SER A 461 -60.79 8.48 -41.83
N PHE A 462 -60.02 7.44 -41.49
CA PHE A 462 -59.11 7.32 -40.35
C PHE A 462 -57.68 7.23 -40.91
N PRO A 463 -56.85 8.27 -40.77
CA PRO A 463 -55.46 8.25 -41.24
C PRO A 463 -54.63 7.13 -40.60
N LYS A 464 -53.54 6.75 -41.27
CA LYS A 464 -52.46 5.97 -40.65
C LYS A 464 -52.04 6.58 -39.30
N ASP A 465 -51.64 5.72 -38.38
CA ASP A 465 -51.20 6.06 -37.02
C ASP A 465 -52.32 6.64 -36.10
N THR A 466 -53.57 6.66 -36.57
CA THR A 466 -54.77 6.88 -35.73
C THR A 466 -54.74 5.89 -34.56
N THR A 467 -54.94 6.39 -33.33
CA THR A 467 -54.85 5.57 -32.11
C THR A 467 -56.22 5.05 -31.69
N ILE A 468 -56.30 3.73 -31.47
CA ILE A 468 -57.43 3.05 -30.82
C ILE A 468 -57.00 2.48 -29.46
N ILE A 469 -57.92 2.40 -28.51
CA ILE A 469 -57.66 2.04 -27.11
C ILE A 469 -58.66 0.98 -26.63
N THR A 470 -58.17 -0.10 -26.05
CA THR A 470 -59.04 -1.13 -25.43
C THR A 470 -59.67 -0.61 -24.14
N LYS A 471 -60.72 -1.31 -23.66
CA LYS A 471 -61.27 -1.12 -22.29
C LYS A 471 -60.22 -1.29 -21.17
N SER A 472 -59.12 -2.02 -21.42
CA SER A 472 -57.98 -2.18 -20.51
C SER A 472 -56.91 -1.09 -20.63
N GLY A 473 -57.09 -0.08 -21.49
CA GLY A 473 -56.17 1.04 -21.68
C GLY A 473 -54.99 0.76 -22.62
N LEU A 474 -54.92 -0.43 -23.24
CA LEU A 474 -53.89 -0.80 -24.20
C LEU A 474 -54.12 -0.05 -25.52
N LYS A 475 -53.06 0.54 -26.07
CA LYS A 475 -53.12 1.38 -27.27
C LYS A 475 -52.56 0.65 -28.48
N PHE A 476 -53.29 0.75 -29.59
CA PHE A 476 -52.91 0.26 -30.90
C PHE A 476 -53.04 1.39 -31.92
N VAL A 477 -52.26 1.34 -32.99
CA VAL A 477 -52.26 2.32 -34.08
C VAL A 477 -52.58 1.66 -35.40
N LEU A 478 -53.29 2.37 -36.27
CA LEU A 478 -53.62 1.90 -37.62
C LEU A 478 -52.38 1.84 -38.52
N ASP A 479 -52.16 0.70 -39.16
CA ASP A 479 -50.98 0.46 -40.02
C ASP A 479 -51.05 1.26 -41.34
N GLU A 480 -52.25 1.61 -41.80
CA GLU A 480 -52.54 2.35 -43.03
C GLU A 480 -53.78 3.27 -42.87
N GLU A 481 -54.06 4.12 -43.85
CA GLU A 481 -55.29 4.93 -43.88
C GLU A 481 -56.47 4.09 -44.39
N VAL A 482 -57.63 4.21 -43.73
CA VAL A 482 -58.84 3.43 -44.04
C VAL A 482 -60.09 4.29 -44.00
N GLU A 483 -60.98 4.14 -45.01
CA GLU A 483 -62.26 4.83 -45.08
C GLU A 483 -63.41 3.90 -44.68
N ALA A 484 -64.04 4.16 -43.53
CA ALA A 484 -65.29 3.51 -43.16
C ALA A 484 -66.47 4.26 -43.82
N THR A 485 -67.11 3.61 -44.79
CA THR A 485 -68.28 4.14 -45.52
C THR A 485 -69.46 4.48 -44.60
N SER A 486 -70.44 5.25 -45.08
CA SER A 486 -71.65 5.59 -44.33
C SER A 486 -72.53 4.37 -44.01
N ALA A 487 -73.22 4.38 -42.87
CA ALA A 487 -74.22 3.38 -42.49
C ALA A 487 -75.33 3.23 -43.55
N GLY A 488 -75.49 2.02 -44.11
CA GLY A 488 -76.41 1.77 -45.21
C GLY A 488 -77.90 1.72 -44.84
N LYS A 489 -78.23 1.58 -43.55
CA LYS A 489 -79.59 1.66 -43.00
C LYS A 489 -79.54 2.20 -41.57
N PRO A 490 -80.59 2.90 -41.09
CA PRO A 490 -80.69 3.31 -39.68
C PRO A 490 -80.51 2.11 -38.73
N GLY A 491 -79.60 2.23 -37.76
CA GLY A 491 -79.30 1.16 -36.80
C GLY A 491 -78.43 0.01 -37.32
N GLN A 492 -77.90 0.09 -38.55
CA GLN A 492 -76.93 -0.89 -39.08
C GLN A 492 -75.63 -0.15 -39.48
N PRO A 493 -74.56 -0.23 -38.67
CA PRO A 493 -73.30 0.42 -39.01
C PRO A 493 -72.67 -0.21 -40.25
N SER A 494 -71.89 0.56 -40.99
CA SER A 494 -70.95 -0.03 -41.94
C SER A 494 -69.82 -0.76 -41.18
N GLN A 495 -69.11 -1.63 -41.89
CA GLN A 495 -67.97 -2.37 -41.36
C GLN A 495 -66.80 -2.26 -42.34
N THR A 496 -65.58 -2.05 -41.84
CA THR A 496 -64.38 -1.99 -42.67
C THR A 496 -63.18 -2.52 -41.89
N LYS A 497 -62.49 -3.51 -42.45
CA LYS A 497 -61.34 -4.16 -41.81
C LYS A 497 -60.05 -3.40 -42.07
N THR A 498 -59.18 -3.32 -41.06
CA THR A 498 -57.83 -2.76 -41.17
C THR A 498 -56.86 -3.49 -40.22
N ARG A 499 -55.57 -3.36 -40.49
CA ARG A 499 -54.51 -3.84 -39.60
C ARG A 499 -54.11 -2.79 -38.57
N VAL A 500 -53.76 -3.27 -37.38
CA VAL A 500 -53.26 -2.44 -36.28
C VAL A 500 -52.05 -3.08 -35.61
N THR A 501 -51.15 -2.22 -35.15
CA THR A 501 -49.94 -2.60 -34.40
C THR A 501 -49.94 -1.91 -33.03
N ALA A 502 -49.45 -2.59 -31.98
CA ALA A 502 -49.34 -2.02 -30.63
C ALA A 502 -48.49 -0.74 -30.58
N SER A 503 -48.84 0.22 -29.72
CA SER A 503 -48.04 1.45 -29.55
C SER A 503 -46.66 1.17 -28.98
N GLU A 504 -46.54 0.14 -28.15
CA GLU A 504 -45.32 -0.30 -27.45
C GLU A 504 -45.12 -1.81 -27.64
N ALA A 505 -43.95 -2.33 -27.31
CA ALA A 505 -43.70 -3.77 -27.27
C ALA A 505 -44.25 -4.39 -25.97
N GLY A 506 -44.54 -5.69 -25.99
CA GLY A 506 -44.82 -6.47 -24.78
C GLY A 506 -45.93 -7.51 -24.89
N PRO A 507 -45.87 -8.57 -24.07
CA PRO A 507 -46.84 -9.66 -24.10
C PRO A 507 -48.26 -9.24 -23.72
N GLN A 508 -48.42 -8.16 -22.95
CA GLN A 508 -49.71 -7.58 -22.57
C GLN A 508 -50.51 -7.04 -23.77
N TYR A 509 -49.87 -6.82 -24.92
CA TYR A 509 -50.55 -6.41 -26.16
C TYR A 509 -51.05 -7.62 -26.99
N ASN A 510 -50.72 -8.86 -26.60
CA ASN A 510 -51.39 -10.05 -27.12
C ASN A 510 -52.75 -10.15 -26.41
N ILE A 511 -53.82 -9.82 -27.12
CA ILE A 511 -55.18 -9.83 -26.60
C ILE A 511 -56.04 -10.86 -27.33
N ASP A 512 -56.93 -11.51 -26.59
CA ASP A 512 -57.90 -12.47 -27.12
C ASP A 512 -58.87 -11.81 -28.11
N THR A 513 -59.75 -12.62 -28.72
CA THR A 513 -60.85 -12.15 -29.57
C THR A 513 -61.87 -11.32 -28.79
N GLU A 514 -62.80 -10.69 -29.53
CA GLU A 514 -64.00 -10.04 -29.02
C GLU A 514 -63.75 -8.83 -28.09
N GLN A 515 -62.60 -8.16 -28.23
CA GLN A 515 -62.32 -6.91 -27.54
C GLN A 515 -62.87 -5.72 -28.33
N ASP A 516 -63.48 -4.77 -27.62
CA ASP A 516 -63.89 -3.47 -28.17
C ASP A 516 -62.80 -2.42 -27.95
N PHE A 517 -62.64 -1.55 -28.94
CA PHE A 517 -61.70 -0.43 -28.93
C PHE A 517 -62.43 0.88 -29.22
N SER A 518 -62.15 1.92 -28.43
CA SER A 518 -62.57 3.29 -28.72
C SER A 518 -61.47 4.04 -29.49
N PHE A 519 -61.85 5.03 -30.28
CA PHE A 519 -60.89 5.90 -30.97
C PHE A 519 -60.44 7.04 -30.04
N ALA A 520 -59.13 7.25 -29.90
CA ALA A 520 -58.57 8.30 -29.04
C ALA A 520 -58.89 9.74 -29.52
N GLN A 521 -59.43 9.88 -30.74
CA GLN A 521 -59.57 11.14 -31.48
C GLN A 521 -60.99 11.36 -32.02
N PHE A 522 -61.92 10.40 -31.84
CA PHE A 522 -63.26 10.42 -32.41
C PHE A 522 -64.31 9.92 -31.40
N ASP A 523 -65.58 10.29 -31.60
CA ASP A 523 -66.70 9.93 -30.71
C ASP A 523 -66.97 8.41 -30.73
N GLU A 524 -66.89 7.76 -29.56
CA GLU A 524 -67.08 6.31 -29.38
C GLU A 524 -68.50 5.83 -29.71
N TYR A 525 -69.51 6.72 -29.62
CA TYR A 525 -70.88 6.40 -30.02
C TYR A 525 -71.11 6.51 -31.53
N ALA A 526 -70.19 7.16 -32.25
CA ALA A 526 -70.22 7.29 -33.71
C ALA A 526 -69.29 6.28 -34.41
N TYR A 527 -68.14 5.98 -33.78
CA TYR A 527 -67.09 5.13 -34.34
C TYR A 527 -66.43 4.29 -33.24
N TRP A 528 -66.37 2.97 -33.44
CA TRP A 528 -65.63 2.03 -32.59
C TRP A 528 -64.97 0.95 -33.46
N ALA A 529 -64.12 0.13 -32.87
CA ALA A 529 -63.55 -1.03 -33.53
C ALA A 529 -63.66 -2.29 -32.65
N HIS A 530 -63.54 -3.46 -33.26
CA HIS A 530 -63.64 -4.78 -32.61
C HIS A 530 -62.67 -5.76 -33.28
N ASN A 531 -62.08 -6.71 -32.55
CA ASN A 531 -61.20 -7.73 -33.15
C ASN A 531 -61.86 -9.12 -33.24
N ASP A 532 -62.09 -9.58 -34.47
CA ASP A 532 -62.62 -10.92 -34.75
C ASP A 532 -61.53 -12.02 -34.61
N THR A 533 -60.25 -11.62 -34.50
CA THR A 533 -59.08 -12.51 -34.37
C THR A 533 -58.15 -12.04 -33.25
N PRO A 534 -57.48 -12.95 -32.53
CA PRO A 534 -56.62 -12.57 -31.41
C PRO A 534 -55.32 -11.91 -31.93
N PHE A 535 -54.79 -10.97 -31.17
CA PHE A 535 -53.55 -10.28 -31.51
C PHE A 535 -52.35 -11.08 -31.01
N SER A 536 -51.27 -11.08 -31.80
CA SER A 536 -50.06 -11.88 -31.51
C SER A 536 -48.78 -11.17 -31.95
N GLY A 537 -47.63 -11.67 -31.49
CA GLY A 537 -46.30 -11.08 -31.74
C GLY A 537 -45.82 -10.08 -30.67
N GLY A 538 -46.64 -9.79 -29.65
CA GLY A 538 -46.21 -9.00 -28.50
C GLY A 538 -45.21 -9.76 -27.63
N SER A 539 -44.03 -9.21 -27.43
CA SER A 539 -43.01 -9.77 -26.54
C SER A 539 -42.20 -8.67 -25.83
N GLU A 540 -41.60 -9.00 -24.69
CA GLU A 540 -40.63 -8.12 -24.01
C GLU A 540 -39.51 -8.94 -23.38
N LYS A 541 -38.27 -8.46 -23.55
CA LYS A 541 -37.04 -8.90 -22.88
C LYS A 541 -36.35 -7.65 -22.33
N GLN A 542 -36.08 -7.61 -21.02
CA GLN A 542 -35.17 -6.62 -20.47
C GLN A 542 -33.72 -7.05 -20.76
N VAL A 543 -32.91 -6.14 -21.29
CA VAL A 543 -31.49 -6.36 -21.57
C VAL A 543 -30.63 -5.33 -20.87
N THR A 544 -29.42 -5.71 -20.48
CA THR A 544 -28.41 -4.78 -19.95
C THR A 544 -27.79 -4.01 -21.11
N VAL A 545 -27.66 -2.69 -20.96
CA VAL A 545 -27.03 -1.80 -21.93
C VAL A 545 -26.04 -0.87 -21.26
N VAL A 546 -25.06 -0.41 -22.04
CA VAL A 546 -24.06 0.57 -21.60
C VAL A 546 -24.73 1.91 -21.27
N ALA A 547 -24.74 2.29 -20.00
CA ALA A 547 -25.18 3.63 -19.60
C ALA A 547 -24.06 4.66 -19.80
N ARG A 548 -24.44 5.91 -20.10
CA ARG A 548 -23.49 7.03 -20.22
C ARG A 548 -22.59 7.17 -18.98
N GLN A 549 -23.19 6.99 -17.79
CA GLN A 549 -22.49 7.08 -16.52
C GLN A 549 -21.44 5.97 -16.32
N ASP A 550 -21.57 4.81 -16.96
CA ASP A 550 -20.59 3.73 -16.87
C ASP A 550 -19.31 4.12 -17.64
N LEU A 551 -19.49 4.66 -18.85
CA LEU A 551 -18.41 5.19 -19.69
C LEU A 551 -17.66 6.32 -18.98
N ASP A 552 -18.39 7.30 -18.42
CA ASP A 552 -17.78 8.46 -17.76
C ASP A 552 -17.04 8.09 -16.46
N LYS A 553 -17.56 7.12 -15.69
CA LYS A 553 -16.85 6.56 -14.52
C LYS A 553 -15.59 5.81 -14.92
N LEU A 554 -15.67 4.97 -15.96
CA LEU A 554 -14.57 4.14 -16.43
C LEU A 554 -13.44 5.00 -17.03
N GLU A 555 -13.79 6.02 -17.81
CA GLU A 555 -12.83 7.00 -18.33
C GLU A 555 -12.10 7.73 -17.21
N LYS A 556 -12.83 8.28 -16.23
CA LYS A 556 -12.20 8.94 -15.09
C LYS A 556 -11.29 7.98 -14.30
N SER A 557 -11.77 6.78 -13.97
CA SER A 557 -11.01 5.81 -13.18
C SER A 557 -9.69 5.42 -13.85
N LEU A 558 -9.69 5.24 -15.18
CA LEU A 558 -8.48 4.89 -15.91
C LEU A 558 -7.53 6.10 -16.05
N ILE A 559 -8.05 7.32 -16.25
CA ILE A 559 -7.23 8.55 -16.22
C ILE A 559 -6.55 8.71 -14.86
N ASP A 560 -7.29 8.58 -13.75
CA ASP A 560 -6.76 8.72 -12.40
C ASP A 560 -5.67 7.64 -12.14
N SER A 561 -5.91 6.38 -12.52
CA SER A 561 -4.94 5.27 -12.36
C SER A 561 -3.67 5.46 -13.21
N LEU A 562 -3.81 5.79 -14.50
CA LEU A 562 -2.67 6.03 -15.38
C LEU A 562 -1.89 7.29 -14.95
N THR A 563 -2.56 8.30 -14.40
CA THR A 563 -1.93 9.52 -13.88
C THR A 563 -1.02 9.24 -12.69
N GLU A 564 -1.45 8.44 -11.71
CA GLU A 564 -0.58 8.07 -10.58
C GLU A 564 0.60 7.19 -11.02
N LYS A 565 0.37 6.24 -11.95
CA LYS A 565 1.45 5.44 -12.53
C LYS A 565 2.46 6.30 -13.30
N ALA A 566 1.99 7.31 -14.04
CA ALA A 566 2.86 8.26 -14.73
C ALA A 566 3.64 9.17 -13.75
N LYS A 567 3.05 9.61 -12.63
CA LYS A 567 3.75 10.35 -11.58
C LYS A 567 4.87 9.52 -10.93
N ALA A 568 4.62 8.22 -10.69
CA ALA A 568 5.61 7.31 -10.14
C ALA A 568 6.81 7.14 -11.10
N ASP A 569 6.54 6.84 -12.37
CA ASP A 569 7.57 6.70 -13.41
C ASP A 569 8.35 8.01 -13.67
N LEU A 570 7.69 9.17 -13.65
CA LEU A 570 8.37 10.47 -13.69
C LEU A 570 9.27 10.67 -12.46
N LYS A 571 8.80 10.33 -11.25
CA LYS A 571 9.59 10.42 -10.00
C LYS A 571 10.84 9.53 -10.04
N GLU A 572 10.81 8.37 -10.71
CA GLU A 572 11.98 7.52 -10.90
C GLU A 572 12.96 8.08 -11.96
N LYS A 573 12.43 8.70 -13.02
CA LYS A 573 13.24 9.35 -14.07
C LYS A 573 13.92 10.64 -13.62
N ILE A 574 13.41 11.31 -12.59
CA ILE A 574 13.91 12.61 -12.12
C ILE A 574 15.01 12.42 -11.07
N SER A 575 16.26 12.72 -11.46
CA SER A 575 17.44 12.60 -10.58
C SER A 575 18.09 13.96 -10.31
N GLY A 576 18.13 14.36 -9.03
CA GLY A 576 18.81 15.59 -8.57
C GLY A 576 18.11 16.91 -8.94
N GLN A 577 16.89 16.85 -9.47
CA GLN A 577 16.06 18.00 -9.82
C GLN A 577 14.82 18.04 -8.91
N LYS A 578 14.23 19.23 -8.74
CA LYS A 578 12.92 19.43 -8.11
C LYS A 578 11.84 19.42 -9.17
N PHE A 579 10.68 18.89 -8.81
CA PHE A 579 9.46 18.91 -9.58
C PHE A 579 8.27 18.98 -8.61
N HIS A 580 7.12 19.43 -9.11
CA HIS A 580 5.91 19.65 -8.31
C HIS A 580 4.73 18.98 -9.00
N ASN A 581 4.06 18.05 -8.33
CA ASN A 581 3.06 17.15 -8.94
C ASN A 581 1.89 17.90 -9.58
N GLU A 582 1.48 19.01 -8.99
CA GLU A 582 0.44 19.93 -9.45
C GLU A 582 0.77 20.64 -10.78
N THR A 583 2.02 20.58 -11.24
CA THR A 583 2.45 21.13 -12.55
C THR A 583 2.41 20.11 -13.69
N THR A 584 2.04 18.86 -13.38
CA THR A 584 1.96 17.75 -14.34
C THR A 584 0.75 17.95 -15.27
N ILE A 585 1.01 18.06 -16.57
CA ILE A 585 -0.03 18.08 -17.59
C ILE A 585 -0.25 16.65 -18.09
N ILE A 586 -1.50 16.19 -18.05
CA ILE A 586 -1.92 14.92 -18.65
C ILE A 586 -2.60 15.20 -19.99
N LYS A 587 -2.16 14.53 -21.04
CA LYS A 587 -2.73 14.59 -22.38
C LYS A 587 -3.12 13.18 -22.83
N ILE A 588 -4.40 12.96 -23.11
CA ILE A 588 -4.85 11.72 -23.75
C ILE A 588 -4.29 11.69 -25.18
N LEU A 589 -3.62 10.60 -25.55
CA LEU A 589 -3.13 10.34 -26.90
C LEU A 589 -4.08 9.43 -27.67
N GLU A 590 -4.59 8.40 -27.00
CA GLU A 590 -5.49 7.40 -27.59
C GLU A 590 -6.55 6.98 -26.56
N LYS A 591 -7.79 6.75 -27.00
CA LYS A 591 -8.91 6.33 -26.15
C LYS A 591 -9.94 5.56 -26.97
N GLU A 592 -10.15 4.29 -26.65
CA GLU A 592 -11.06 3.39 -27.35
C GLU A 592 -11.92 2.59 -26.36
N PHE A 593 -13.25 2.68 -26.51
CA PHE A 593 -14.19 1.78 -25.85
C PHE A 593 -14.59 0.65 -26.80
N ASP A 594 -14.65 -0.58 -26.31
CA ASP A 594 -15.16 -1.75 -27.05
C ASP A 594 -16.69 -1.72 -27.26
N LYS A 595 -17.39 -0.88 -26.49
CA LYS A 595 -18.85 -0.71 -26.48
C LYS A 595 -19.27 0.74 -26.49
N LYS A 596 -20.39 1.01 -27.19
CA LYS A 596 -21.02 2.33 -27.28
C LYS A 596 -22.19 2.43 -26.30
N GLN A 597 -22.57 3.66 -25.95
CA GLN A 597 -23.78 3.92 -25.19
C GLN A 597 -24.99 3.25 -25.88
N ASP A 598 -25.93 2.73 -25.08
CA ASP A 598 -27.17 2.08 -25.55
C ASP A 598 -27.00 0.74 -26.31
N GLU A 599 -25.78 0.20 -26.40
CA GLU A 599 -25.44 -1.12 -26.93
C GLU A 599 -25.71 -2.23 -25.88
N GLU A 600 -26.22 -3.40 -26.30
CA GLU A 600 -26.44 -4.56 -25.41
C GLU A 600 -25.10 -5.19 -25.01
N ALA A 601 -24.76 -5.08 -23.73
CA ALA A 601 -23.54 -5.61 -23.13
C ALA A 601 -23.72 -5.76 -21.61
N SER A 602 -23.05 -6.75 -21.02
CA SER A 602 -22.90 -6.88 -19.57
C SER A 602 -21.62 -6.24 -19.02
N LEU A 603 -20.62 -6.03 -19.88
CA LEU A 603 -19.30 -5.53 -19.54
C LEU A 603 -18.78 -4.60 -20.64
N ILE A 604 -18.01 -3.59 -20.23
CA ILE A 604 -17.37 -2.58 -21.06
C ILE A 604 -15.86 -2.65 -20.78
N ASN A 605 -15.03 -2.52 -21.81
CA ASN A 605 -13.59 -2.38 -21.73
C ASN A 605 -13.14 -1.06 -22.38
N LEU A 606 -12.35 -0.28 -21.65
CA LEU A 606 -11.71 0.93 -22.14
C LEU A 606 -10.20 0.70 -22.28
N ASN A 607 -9.65 0.96 -23.46
CA ASN A 607 -8.22 1.06 -23.71
C ASN A 607 -7.83 2.54 -23.80
N MET A 608 -6.69 2.94 -23.22
CA MET A 608 -6.22 4.33 -23.23
C MET A 608 -4.70 4.42 -23.23
N GLU A 609 -4.16 5.38 -23.97
CA GLU A 609 -2.79 5.87 -23.81
C GLU A 609 -2.81 7.36 -23.43
N ILE A 610 -2.06 7.72 -22.39
CA ILE A 610 -1.81 9.10 -21.97
C ILE A 610 -0.34 9.45 -22.08
N GLU A 611 -0.07 10.73 -22.30
CA GLU A 611 1.23 11.38 -22.17
C GLU A 611 1.18 12.31 -20.95
N ALA A 612 2.05 12.06 -19.97
CA ALA A 612 2.23 12.94 -18.83
C ALA A 612 3.49 13.80 -19.03
N ARG A 613 3.39 15.10 -18.75
CA ARG A 613 4.46 16.08 -18.94
C ARG A 613 4.67 16.88 -17.67
N VAL A 614 5.88 16.91 -17.15
CA VAL A 614 6.25 17.73 -15.97
C VAL A 614 7.47 18.58 -16.31
N VAL A 615 7.56 19.77 -15.71
CA VAL A 615 8.74 20.63 -15.84
C VAL A 615 9.51 20.60 -14.54
N VAL A 616 10.82 20.35 -14.65
CA VAL A 616 11.72 20.15 -13.52
C VAL A 616 12.84 21.19 -13.54
N TYR A 617 13.36 21.57 -12.38
CA TYR A 617 14.42 22.57 -12.25
C TYR A 617 15.44 22.13 -11.19
N LYS A 618 16.64 22.71 -11.16
CA LYS A 618 17.62 22.39 -10.11
C LYS A 618 17.39 23.26 -8.89
N GLU A 619 17.46 22.66 -7.70
CA GLU A 619 17.40 23.42 -6.44
C GLU A 619 18.57 24.41 -6.31
N SER A 620 19.76 24.07 -6.82
CA SER A 620 20.91 24.97 -6.90
C SER A 620 20.60 26.27 -7.62
N ASP A 621 19.84 26.21 -8.70
CA ASP A 621 19.64 27.33 -9.62
C ASP A 621 18.62 28.31 -9.01
N LEU A 622 17.61 27.78 -8.28
CA LEU A 622 16.74 28.58 -7.40
C LEU A 622 17.52 29.18 -6.22
N LYS A 623 18.32 28.39 -5.48
CA LYS A 623 19.04 28.92 -4.30
C LYS A 623 20.10 29.96 -4.68
N ASN A 624 20.73 29.85 -5.86
CA ASN A 624 21.59 30.89 -6.42
C ASN A 624 20.81 32.19 -6.68
N HIS A 625 19.63 32.10 -7.31
CA HIS A 625 18.75 33.25 -7.55
C HIS A 625 18.32 33.93 -6.23
N LEU A 626 17.92 33.15 -5.23
CA LEU A 626 17.51 33.67 -3.91
C LEU A 626 18.67 34.28 -3.11
N ALA A 627 19.88 33.72 -3.20
CA ALA A 627 21.07 34.33 -2.61
C ALA A 627 21.42 35.67 -3.28
N GLN A 628 21.20 35.79 -4.59
CA GLN A 628 21.40 37.04 -5.33
C GLN A 628 20.34 38.11 -4.99
N ASP A 629 19.06 37.73 -4.81
CA ASP A 629 18.00 38.61 -4.29
C ASP A 629 18.26 39.03 -2.83
N ALA A 630 18.79 38.15 -1.99
CA ALA A 630 19.14 38.50 -0.61
C ALA A 630 20.21 39.61 -0.55
N GLN A 631 21.12 39.66 -1.53
CA GLN A 631 22.33 40.49 -1.48
C GLN A 631 22.07 42.01 -1.51
N SER A 632 20.88 42.48 -1.91
CA SER A 632 20.52 43.91 -1.82
C SER A 632 20.38 44.41 -0.38
N ASP A 633 19.98 43.52 0.53
CA ASP A 633 19.47 43.88 1.87
C ASP A 633 20.48 43.51 2.98
N ILE A 634 21.64 42.98 2.59
CA ILE A 634 22.69 42.45 3.48
C ILE A 634 23.82 43.48 3.68
N PRO A 635 24.24 43.77 4.93
CA PRO A 635 25.40 44.63 5.21
C PRO A 635 26.70 44.11 4.58
N ALA A 636 27.55 45.02 4.08
CA ALA A 636 28.73 44.68 3.27
C ALA A 636 29.81 43.80 3.94
N ASN A 637 29.74 43.57 5.25
CA ASN A 637 30.61 42.63 5.99
C ASN A 637 30.03 41.21 6.11
N LEU A 638 28.82 40.99 5.59
CA LEU A 638 28.12 39.71 5.56
C LEU A 638 27.82 39.31 4.10
N GLU A 639 27.49 38.04 3.88
CA GLU A 639 26.98 37.53 2.61
C GLU A 639 26.03 36.35 2.83
N ALA A 640 25.23 36.05 1.80
CA ALA A 640 24.44 34.82 1.70
C ALA A 640 24.92 34.03 0.48
N ARG A 641 25.14 32.73 0.64
CA ARG A 641 25.48 31.81 -0.46
C ARG A 641 24.33 30.82 -0.65
N ALA A 642 24.24 30.19 -1.82
CA ALA A 642 23.18 29.21 -2.10
C ALA A 642 23.10 28.06 -1.09
N ASP A 643 24.23 27.60 -0.55
CA ASP A 643 24.28 26.56 0.50
C ASP A 643 23.66 27.03 1.83
N ASP A 644 23.65 28.34 2.09
CA ASP A 644 23.12 28.96 3.32
C ASP A 644 21.65 29.43 3.17
N ILE A 645 21.01 29.16 2.02
CA ILE A 645 19.59 29.41 1.78
C ILE A 645 18.74 28.21 2.19
N GLU A 646 17.80 28.42 3.10
CA GLU A 646 16.74 27.48 3.48
C GLU A 646 15.40 27.97 2.91
N ILE A 647 14.67 27.09 2.20
CA ILE A 647 13.37 27.42 1.61
C ILE A 647 12.31 26.96 2.62
N VAL A 648 11.61 27.92 3.24
CA VAL A 648 10.68 27.69 4.35
C VAL A 648 9.32 27.22 3.83
N ASP A 649 8.86 27.82 2.75
CA ASP A 649 7.69 27.35 2.00
C ASP A 649 7.83 27.66 0.50
N ILE A 650 7.11 26.88 -0.31
CA ILE A 650 7.02 27.09 -1.76
C ILE A 650 5.60 26.76 -2.23
N THR A 651 5.02 27.68 -2.96
CA THR A 651 3.71 27.62 -3.63
C THR A 651 3.94 27.79 -5.12
N VAL A 652 3.34 26.90 -5.90
CA VAL A 652 3.69 26.69 -7.31
C VAL A 652 2.46 26.90 -8.18
N LYS A 653 2.60 27.64 -9.28
CA LYS A 653 1.53 27.83 -10.28
C LYS A 653 2.08 27.66 -11.68
N ARG A 654 1.45 26.79 -12.47
CA ARG A 654 1.77 26.68 -13.90
C ARG A 654 1.00 27.72 -14.71
N LEU A 655 1.73 28.48 -15.51
CA LEU A 655 1.25 29.53 -16.41
C LEU A 655 1.69 29.15 -17.83
N ASN A 656 0.92 28.27 -18.47
CA ASN A 656 1.24 27.64 -19.76
C ASN A 656 2.60 26.91 -19.73
N ASP A 657 3.61 27.44 -20.43
CA ASP A 657 4.96 26.88 -20.54
C ASP A 657 5.93 27.40 -19.45
N THR A 658 5.45 28.27 -18.55
CA THR A 658 6.19 28.84 -17.41
C THR A 658 5.63 28.29 -16.10
N ILE A 659 6.46 28.20 -15.05
CA ILE A 659 6.01 27.96 -13.68
C ILE A 659 6.43 29.14 -12.81
N GLU A 660 5.46 29.83 -12.21
CA GLU A 660 5.67 30.78 -11.12
C GLU A 660 5.96 29.97 -9.84
N LEU A 661 7.16 30.13 -9.28
CA LEU A 661 7.49 29.73 -7.91
C LEU A 661 7.33 30.95 -6.99
N SER A 662 6.71 30.78 -5.84
CA SER A 662 6.54 31.84 -4.85
C SER A 662 6.54 31.28 -3.43
N GLY A 663 6.96 32.04 -2.43
CA GLY A 663 6.99 31.55 -1.04
C GLY A 663 7.95 32.34 -0.17
N ARG A 664 8.46 31.72 0.89
CA ARG A 664 9.45 32.30 1.81
C ARG A 664 10.76 31.52 1.86
N TYR A 665 11.86 32.25 2.01
CA TYR A 665 13.17 31.69 2.29
C TYR A 665 13.83 32.41 3.47
N GLN A 666 14.72 31.69 4.15
CA GLN A 666 15.61 32.18 5.18
C GLN A 666 17.05 32.11 4.64
N ALA A 667 17.73 33.26 4.60
CA ALA A 667 19.16 33.33 4.35
C ALA A 667 19.91 33.36 5.69
N ASN A 668 20.78 32.37 5.92
CA ASN A 668 21.64 32.33 7.10
C ASN A 668 22.91 33.15 6.81
N LEU A 669 22.92 34.42 7.24
CA LEU A 669 23.97 35.37 6.90
C LEU A 669 25.29 35.01 7.59
N ILE A 670 26.32 34.73 6.78
CA ILE A 670 27.68 34.47 7.23
C ILE A 670 28.56 35.73 7.09
N PRO A 671 29.64 35.88 7.87
CA PRO A 671 30.59 36.96 7.68
C PRO A 671 31.44 36.74 6.42
N LYS A 672 31.69 37.82 5.68
CA LYS A 672 32.47 37.80 4.44
C LYS A 672 33.97 37.81 4.76
N PHE A 673 34.65 36.70 4.49
CA PHE A 673 36.09 36.56 4.78
C PHE A 673 36.95 36.55 3.51
N ASN A 674 38.10 37.23 3.56
CA ASN A 674 39.20 36.99 2.62
C ASN A 674 40.07 35.85 3.17
N GLU A 675 39.92 34.64 2.63
CA GLU A 675 40.66 33.45 3.10
C GLU A 675 42.18 33.63 3.02
N ASP A 676 42.70 34.31 2.01
CA ASP A 676 44.14 34.51 1.80
C ASP A 676 44.77 35.40 2.87
N GLU A 677 44.03 36.42 3.31
CA GLU A 677 44.38 37.25 4.46
C GLU A 677 44.25 36.50 5.78
N LEU A 678 43.18 35.73 5.95
CA LEU A 678 42.93 35.01 7.20
C LEU A 678 44.00 33.92 7.40
N ALA A 679 44.35 33.18 6.34
CA ALA A 679 45.48 32.26 6.29
C ALA A 679 46.80 32.96 6.61
N ALA A 680 47.04 34.16 6.08
CA ALA A 680 48.26 34.94 6.40
C ALA A 680 48.34 35.32 7.89
N LYS A 681 47.21 35.64 8.52
CA LYS A 681 47.14 36.04 9.94
C LYS A 681 47.33 34.86 10.90
N ILE A 682 46.95 33.64 10.50
CA ILE A 682 47.00 32.43 11.36
C ILE A 682 48.13 31.42 11.04
N ALA A 683 48.82 31.54 9.90
CA ALA A 683 49.91 30.62 9.54
C ALA A 683 51.02 30.56 10.61
N GLY A 684 51.40 29.35 11.03
CA GLY A 684 52.40 29.13 12.08
C GLY A 684 51.95 29.43 13.52
N LYS A 685 50.72 29.89 13.74
CA LYS A 685 50.15 30.18 15.07
C LYS A 685 49.78 28.92 15.83
N ASN A 686 49.80 28.96 17.16
CA ASN A 686 49.20 27.88 17.96
C ASN A 686 47.66 27.98 17.97
N LEU A 687 46.99 26.91 18.43
CA LEU A 687 45.53 26.85 18.49
C LEU A 687 44.88 27.99 19.30
N LYS A 688 45.50 28.42 20.39
CA LYS A 688 44.96 29.49 21.25
C LYS A 688 45.01 30.84 20.53
N GLU A 689 46.16 31.20 19.96
CA GLU A 689 46.33 32.41 19.15
C GLU A 689 45.40 32.40 17.93
N THR A 690 45.26 31.27 17.24
CA THR A 690 44.37 31.10 16.09
C THR A 690 42.91 31.39 16.46
N ARG A 691 42.42 30.81 17.56
CA ARG A 691 41.06 31.04 18.08
C ARG A 691 40.85 32.49 18.52
N THR A 692 41.86 33.16 19.11
CA THR A 692 41.79 34.59 19.47
C THR A 692 41.76 35.50 18.24
N ILE A 693 42.62 35.27 17.24
CA ILE A 693 42.67 36.08 16.01
C ILE A 693 41.33 36.02 15.28
N ILE A 694 40.79 34.82 15.07
CA ILE A 694 39.55 34.63 14.32
C ILE A 694 38.36 35.19 15.11
N LYS A 695 38.22 34.91 16.41
CA LYS A 695 37.16 35.48 17.29
C LYS A 695 37.24 36.99 17.54
N THR A 696 38.09 37.73 16.83
CA THR A 696 38.00 39.19 16.77
C THR A 696 36.79 39.64 15.91
N THR A 697 36.28 38.77 15.04
CA THR A 697 35.00 38.98 14.33
C THR A 697 33.82 38.63 15.27
N PRO A 698 32.90 39.57 15.58
CA PRO A 698 31.92 39.37 16.65
C PRO A 698 30.84 38.31 16.33
N GLU A 699 30.59 38.00 15.06
CA GLU A 699 29.70 36.92 14.62
C GLU A 699 30.24 35.50 14.87
N ILE A 700 31.49 35.30 15.31
CA ILE A 700 32.12 33.97 15.41
C ILE A 700 31.94 33.36 16.81
N SER A 701 31.15 32.29 16.86
CA SER A 701 30.79 31.55 18.08
C SER A 701 31.88 30.60 18.55
N ASP A 702 32.56 29.90 17.65
CA ASP A 702 33.68 28.99 17.95
C ASP A 702 34.66 28.85 16.78
N VAL A 703 35.86 28.34 17.06
CA VAL A 703 36.88 28.02 16.06
C VAL A 703 37.54 26.72 16.45
N GLN A 704 37.40 25.72 15.57
CA GLN A 704 37.96 24.39 15.74
C GLN A 704 38.97 24.12 14.64
N VAL A 705 40.00 23.32 14.91
CA VAL A 705 41.06 23.01 13.93
C VAL A 705 41.26 21.51 13.88
N ARG A 706 41.16 20.94 12.69
CA ARG A 706 41.41 19.51 12.44
C ARG A 706 42.70 19.37 11.62
N PHE A 707 43.69 18.67 12.20
CA PHE A 707 44.95 18.37 11.52
C PHE A 707 44.89 17.02 10.82
N SER A 708 45.39 16.95 9.59
CA SER A 708 45.55 15.71 8.83
C SER A 708 47.00 15.57 8.32
N PRO A 709 47.71 14.48 8.62
CA PRO A 709 47.37 13.44 9.58
C PRO A 709 47.41 13.95 11.04
N SER A 710 46.67 13.27 11.93
CA SER A 710 46.61 13.60 13.37
C SER A 710 47.88 13.13 14.10
N LEU A 711 48.96 13.90 13.99
CA LEU A 711 50.23 13.59 14.67
C LEU A 711 50.20 14.01 16.15
N PRO A 712 50.79 13.23 17.08
CA PRO A 712 51.11 13.74 18.41
C PRO A 712 52.03 14.96 18.26
N LEU A 713 51.83 15.98 19.09
CA LEU A 713 52.50 17.29 19.04
C LEU A 713 52.09 18.25 17.89
N ALA A 714 51.03 17.96 17.13
CA ALA A 714 50.45 18.92 16.18
C ALA A 714 49.68 20.06 16.90
N GLY A 715 50.41 21.02 17.48
CA GLY A 715 49.86 22.13 18.27
C GLY A 715 49.73 23.48 17.55
N SER A 716 50.22 23.59 16.31
CA SER A 716 50.28 24.83 15.54
C SER A 716 49.86 24.64 14.08
N ILE A 717 49.23 25.68 13.52
CA ILE A 717 48.83 25.77 12.11
C ILE A 717 50.09 25.66 11.21
N PRO A 718 50.04 24.95 10.07
CA PRO A 718 51.12 24.95 9.09
C PRO A 718 51.53 26.36 8.67
N ARG A 719 52.82 26.56 8.40
CA ARG A 719 53.34 27.83 7.87
C ARG A 719 53.05 28.04 6.38
N ASN A 720 52.78 26.97 5.63
CA ASN A 720 52.39 27.06 4.24
C ASN A 720 50.88 27.28 4.12
N LYS A 721 50.48 28.43 3.56
CA LYS A 721 49.06 28.80 3.39
C LYS A 721 48.25 27.75 2.61
N SER A 722 48.81 27.12 1.58
CA SER A 722 48.08 26.11 0.77
C SER A 722 47.81 24.79 1.51
N LYS A 723 48.24 24.69 2.77
CA LYS A 723 47.88 23.62 3.71
C LYS A 723 46.87 24.06 4.78
N ILE A 724 46.31 25.26 4.64
CA ILE A 724 45.22 25.78 5.47
C ILE A 724 43.97 25.80 4.58
N THR A 725 42.88 25.19 5.04
CA THR A 725 41.57 25.30 4.38
C THR A 725 40.53 25.76 5.39
N PHE A 726 39.59 26.59 4.96
CA PHE A 726 38.50 27.05 5.81
C PHE A 726 37.24 26.20 5.59
N LYS A 727 36.42 26.11 6.63
CA LYS A 727 35.03 25.67 6.52
C LYS A 727 34.20 26.54 7.45
N ILE A 728 33.16 27.18 6.95
CA ILE A 728 32.20 27.92 7.76
C ILE A 728 31.04 26.99 8.08
N GLU A 729 30.63 26.93 9.34
CA GLU A 729 29.47 26.18 9.82
C GLU A 729 28.58 27.12 10.65
N ALA A 730 27.27 27.07 10.45
CA ALA A 730 26.35 27.68 11.40
C ALA A 730 26.48 26.97 12.77
N SER A 731 26.48 27.74 13.85
CA SER A 731 26.28 27.18 15.19
C SER A 731 24.84 26.69 15.29
N GLN A 732 24.63 25.37 15.34
CA GLN A 732 23.42 24.82 15.95
C GLN A 732 23.49 25.07 17.46
N GLU A 733 22.36 25.47 18.03
CA GLU A 733 22.17 25.80 19.45
C GLU A 733 21.79 24.57 20.28
#